data_AF-A0A2C9VRG2-F1
#
_entry.id   AF-A0A2C9VRG2-F1
#
_cell.length_a   1.000
_cell.length_b   1.000
_cell.length_c   1.000
_cell.angle_alpha   90.00
_cell.angle_beta   90.00
_cell.angle_gamma   90.00
#
_symmetry.space_group_name_H-M   'P 1'
#
loop_
_entity.id
_entity.type
_entity.pdbx_description
1 polymer ?
#
loop_
_entity_poly.entity_id
_entity_poly.type
_entity_poly.pdbx_seq_one_letter_code
_entity_poly.pdbx_strand_id
1 'polypeptide(L)'
;MNDWRKRLVSQLGKEMVEMTGDYTPDLMALLSADIIISTPEKWDGISRNWHTRSYVTKVGLMILDEIHLLGADRGPILEVIVSRMRYISSQTERAVRFVGLSTALANAGDLSDWLGVGEMGLFNFKPSVRPVPLEVHIQGYPGKYYCPRMNSMNKPAYAAICTHSPTKPVLIFVSSRRQTRLTALDLIQFAAADEHPRQFLSMPEDALQMVLSQVTDQNLRHTLQFGIGLHHAGLNDKDRSLVEELFANNKIQVLVCTSTLAWGVNLPAHLVIIKGTEYYDGKAKRYVDFPITDILQMMGRAGRPQYDQHGKAVILVHEPKKSFYKKFLYEPFPVESSLKEHLHDHINAEIVTGTICHKEDAVHYLTWTYLFRRLMVNPAYYGLENAEPETLSSYMSRLVQNTFEDLEDSGCIKLNEDNVESMMLGTIASQYYLSYMTVSMFGSNIGPDTSLEVFLHILSGASEYDELPVRHNEENYNEALSQRVRYMVNKNQLDDPHVKANLLFQAHFSQLELPISDYVTDLKSVLDQSIRIIQAMIDICANSGWLSSSLTCMRLLQMVMQGLWFDKDSSLWMLPCMNADLLSSLSKQGISSVQHLLDLPKATLQAMIGSFPASKLYQDLHHFPCIKTKLKLQKKDADGTKSLSLNIKLERTNSRKSSRAFIPRFPKIKDEAWWLVLGNTSTSELYALKRVSFSDRLVTRMDLPSSFTTVQGTKLMLISDCYLGFEKEYCIEEIVKSQEMETGI
;
A
#
# COMPACT_ATOMS: atom_id res chain seq x y z
N MET A 1 -14.84 -10.72 2.87
CA MET A 1 -14.49 -11.58 1.72
C MET A 1 -15.01 -13.01 1.83
N ASN A 2 -14.45 -13.84 2.73
CA ASN A 2 -14.83 -15.26 2.85
C ASN A 2 -16.33 -15.48 3.11
N ASP A 3 -16.94 -14.59 3.89
CA ASP A 3 -18.38 -14.63 4.18
C ASP A 3 -19.22 -14.47 2.90
N TRP A 4 -19.02 -13.41 2.13
CA TRP A 4 -19.76 -13.17 0.88
C TRP A 4 -19.52 -14.26 -0.17
N ARG A 5 -18.28 -14.76 -0.28
CA ARG A 5 -17.97 -15.88 -1.18
C ARG A 5 -18.82 -17.12 -0.86
N LYS A 6 -18.98 -17.43 0.42
CA LYS A 6 -19.75 -18.60 0.90
C LYS A 6 -21.26 -18.38 0.87
N ARG A 7 -21.74 -17.18 1.21
CA ARG A 7 -23.17 -16.93 1.44
C ARG A 7 -23.90 -16.31 0.25
N LEU A 8 -23.20 -15.53 -0.58
CA LEU A 8 -23.81 -14.75 -1.65
C LEU A 8 -23.36 -15.25 -3.02
N VAL A 9 -22.05 -15.23 -3.27
CA VAL A 9 -21.44 -15.48 -4.59
C VAL A 9 -21.74 -16.90 -5.08
N SER A 10 -21.46 -17.91 -4.25
CA SER A 10 -21.70 -19.31 -4.59
C SER A 10 -23.18 -19.67 -4.69
N GLN A 11 -24.05 -19.01 -3.91
CA GLN A 11 -25.50 -19.27 -3.95
C GLN A 11 -26.18 -18.64 -5.17
N LEU A 12 -25.69 -17.48 -5.64
CA LEU A 12 -26.27 -16.76 -6.76
C LEU A 12 -25.59 -17.07 -8.12
N GLY A 13 -24.52 -17.86 -8.13
CA GLY A 13 -23.74 -18.13 -9.34
C GLY A 13 -23.11 -16.87 -9.93
N LYS A 14 -22.64 -15.96 -9.06
CA LYS A 14 -22.08 -14.66 -9.43
C LYS A 14 -20.57 -14.66 -9.33
N GLU A 15 -19.91 -13.70 -9.99
CA GLU A 15 -18.46 -13.51 -9.90
C GLU A 15 -18.12 -12.34 -8.98
N MET A 16 -17.23 -12.59 -8.02
CA MET A 16 -16.74 -11.58 -7.08
C MET A 16 -15.23 -11.46 -7.16
N VAL A 17 -14.77 -10.22 -7.30
CA VAL A 17 -13.36 -9.88 -7.40
C VAL A 17 -12.96 -8.95 -6.27
N GLU A 18 -11.78 -9.23 -5.71
CA GLU A 18 -11.11 -8.39 -4.72
C GLU A 18 -10.18 -7.42 -5.42
N MET A 19 -10.12 -6.18 -4.92
CA MET A 19 -9.22 -5.16 -5.42
C MET A 19 -8.65 -4.36 -4.25
N THR A 20 -7.56 -4.85 -3.67
CA THR A 20 -6.96 -4.30 -2.46
C THR A 20 -5.50 -3.93 -2.70
N GLY A 21 -4.84 -3.35 -1.68
CA GLY A 21 -3.40 -3.13 -1.70
C GLY A 21 -2.63 -4.39 -2.12
N ASP A 22 -3.03 -5.54 -1.60
CA ASP A 22 -2.32 -6.82 -1.73
C ASP A 22 -2.63 -7.60 -3.01
N TYR A 23 -3.78 -7.34 -3.63
CA TYR A 23 -4.23 -8.05 -4.82
C TYR A 23 -4.83 -7.09 -5.86
N THR A 24 -4.17 -7.01 -7.02
CA THR A 24 -4.72 -6.34 -8.20
C THR A 24 -5.19 -7.43 -9.19
N PRO A 25 -6.49 -7.52 -9.46
CA PRO A 25 -7.03 -8.51 -10.40
C PRO A 25 -6.65 -8.16 -11.84
N ASP A 26 -6.65 -9.17 -12.71
CA ASP A 26 -6.53 -8.97 -14.16
C ASP A 26 -7.74 -8.19 -14.71
N LEU A 27 -7.53 -7.43 -15.78
CA LEU A 27 -8.56 -6.65 -16.46
C LEU A 27 -9.74 -7.54 -16.90
N MET A 28 -9.46 -8.76 -17.34
CA MET A 28 -10.51 -9.71 -17.74
C MET A 28 -11.40 -10.10 -16.55
N ALA A 29 -10.80 -10.30 -15.36
CA ALA A 29 -11.56 -10.59 -14.15
C ALA A 29 -12.39 -9.38 -13.69
N LEU A 30 -11.87 -8.15 -13.84
CA LEU A 30 -12.64 -6.93 -13.54
C LEU A 30 -13.83 -6.74 -14.49
N LEU A 31 -13.67 -7.08 -15.76
CA LEU A 31 -14.73 -6.97 -16.75
C LEU A 31 -15.84 -8.02 -16.57
N SER A 32 -15.51 -9.21 -16.03
CA SER A 32 -16.46 -10.29 -15.76
C SER A 32 -17.11 -10.21 -14.37
N ALA A 33 -16.54 -9.44 -13.45
CA ALA A 33 -17.02 -9.32 -12.08
C ALA A 33 -18.44 -8.73 -11.99
N ASP A 34 -19.32 -9.39 -11.25
CA ASP A 34 -20.61 -8.82 -10.82
C ASP A 34 -20.45 -7.98 -9.54
N ILE A 35 -19.50 -8.35 -8.68
CA ILE A 35 -19.25 -7.71 -7.39
C ILE A 35 -17.76 -7.38 -7.27
N ILE A 36 -17.45 -6.09 -7.06
CA ILE A 36 -16.09 -5.61 -6.81
C ILE A 36 -16.01 -5.13 -5.37
N ILE A 37 -15.10 -5.73 -4.59
CA ILE A 37 -14.78 -5.26 -3.24
C ILE A 37 -13.43 -4.55 -3.31
N SER A 38 -13.42 -3.26 -2.95
CA SER A 38 -12.25 -2.39 -3.11
C SER A 38 -11.99 -1.53 -1.88
N THR A 39 -10.73 -1.15 -1.65
CA THR A 39 -10.42 -0.02 -0.77
C THR A 39 -10.64 1.31 -1.51
N PRO A 40 -10.86 2.44 -0.80
CA PRO A 40 -11.07 3.74 -1.44
C PRO A 40 -9.94 4.14 -2.40
N GLU A 41 -8.68 3.90 -2.03
CA GLU A 41 -7.50 4.29 -2.81
C GLU A 41 -7.42 3.52 -4.14
N LYS A 42 -7.72 2.22 -4.10
CA LYS A 42 -7.73 1.38 -5.30
C LYS A 42 -8.87 1.76 -6.23
N TRP A 43 -10.03 2.10 -5.68
CA TRP A 43 -11.15 2.59 -6.49
C TRP A 43 -10.88 3.99 -7.06
N ASP A 44 -10.28 4.91 -6.31
CA ASP A 44 -9.90 6.24 -6.79
C ASP A 44 -8.94 6.13 -7.99
N GLY A 45 -7.81 5.43 -7.82
CA GLY A 45 -6.82 5.27 -8.89
C GLY A 45 -7.37 4.63 -10.17
N ILE A 46 -8.45 3.86 -10.05
CA ILE A 46 -9.09 3.21 -11.20
C ILE A 46 -10.21 4.04 -11.82
N SER A 47 -10.94 4.79 -11.01
CA SER A 47 -12.06 5.63 -11.44
C SER A 47 -11.61 6.98 -12.02
N ARG A 48 -10.36 7.42 -11.82
CA ARG A 48 -9.80 8.61 -12.49
C ARG A 48 -10.00 8.55 -14.01
N ASN A 49 -9.64 7.44 -14.65
CA ASN A 49 -9.76 7.25 -16.10
C ASN A 49 -11.10 6.63 -16.54
N TRP A 50 -12.22 7.05 -15.94
CA TRP A 50 -13.53 6.41 -16.17
C TRP A 50 -14.02 6.47 -17.63
N HIS A 51 -13.64 7.50 -18.41
CA HIS A 51 -13.98 7.61 -19.84
C HIS A 51 -13.50 6.41 -20.68
N THR A 52 -12.33 5.85 -20.35
CA THR A 52 -11.73 4.72 -21.08
C THR A 52 -12.12 3.36 -20.48
N ARG A 53 -12.60 3.36 -19.23
CA ARG A 53 -12.83 2.14 -18.43
C ARG A 53 -14.30 1.82 -18.31
N SER A 54 -14.81 1.05 -19.27
CA SER A 54 -16.23 0.69 -19.33
C SER A 54 -16.79 -0.02 -18.08
N TYR A 55 -15.97 -0.69 -17.27
CA TYR A 55 -16.44 -1.32 -16.04
C TYR A 55 -16.78 -0.30 -14.94
N VAL A 56 -16.18 0.90 -14.96
CA VAL A 56 -16.52 1.97 -14.01
C VAL A 56 -17.90 2.55 -14.35
N THR A 57 -18.17 2.81 -15.63
CA THR A 57 -19.46 3.34 -16.10
C THR A 57 -20.60 2.31 -16.05
N LYS A 58 -20.28 1.01 -15.95
CA LYS A 58 -21.27 -0.07 -15.78
C LYS A 58 -21.76 -0.25 -14.34
N VAL A 59 -21.11 0.36 -13.34
CA VAL A 59 -21.50 0.24 -11.94
C VAL A 59 -22.93 0.76 -11.77
N GLY A 60 -23.84 -0.09 -11.30
CA GLY A 60 -25.23 0.29 -11.00
C GLY A 60 -25.53 0.48 -9.51
N LEU A 61 -24.63 0.02 -8.63
CA LEU A 61 -24.78 0.07 -7.18
C LEU A 61 -23.42 0.31 -6.54
N MET A 62 -23.34 1.32 -5.68
CA MET A 62 -22.18 1.60 -4.84
C MET A 62 -22.59 1.49 -3.37
N ILE A 63 -21.93 0.60 -2.64
CA ILE A 63 -22.12 0.42 -1.19
C ILE A 63 -20.89 1.01 -0.50
N LEU A 64 -21.13 1.97 0.39
CA LEU A 64 -20.11 2.66 1.16
C LEU A 64 -20.25 2.20 2.61
N ASP A 65 -19.43 1.24 3.01
CA ASP A 65 -19.40 0.79 4.40
C ASP A 65 -18.60 1.76 5.27
N GLU A 66 -19.07 2.00 6.49
CA GLU A 66 -18.46 2.90 7.46
C GLU A 66 -18.17 4.31 6.93
N ILE A 67 -19.12 4.90 6.20
CA ILE A 67 -18.98 6.21 5.54
C ILE A 67 -18.66 7.37 6.50
N HIS A 68 -18.94 7.22 7.80
CA HIS A 68 -18.52 8.17 8.83
C HIS A 68 -17.00 8.39 8.92
N LEU A 69 -16.21 7.47 8.36
CA LEU A 69 -14.76 7.62 8.20
C LEU A 69 -14.36 8.74 7.22
N LEU A 70 -15.34 9.41 6.60
CA LEU A 70 -15.12 10.65 5.86
C LEU A 70 -14.44 11.74 6.70
N GLY A 71 -14.62 11.74 8.03
CA GLY A 71 -13.92 12.65 8.94
C GLY A 71 -12.55 12.17 9.44
N ALA A 72 -12.03 11.06 8.91
CA ALA A 72 -10.72 10.52 9.25
C ALA A 72 -9.68 10.83 8.15
N ASP A 73 -8.41 10.46 8.36
CA ASP A 73 -7.30 10.76 7.44
C ASP A 73 -7.52 10.26 6.01
N ARG A 74 -8.26 9.17 5.82
CA ARG A 74 -8.61 8.60 4.49
C ARG A 74 -9.91 9.15 3.90
N GLY A 75 -10.59 10.01 4.65
CA GLY A 75 -11.86 10.61 4.29
C GLY A 75 -11.88 11.41 2.99
N PRO A 76 -10.83 12.22 2.66
CA PRO A 76 -10.75 12.94 1.40
C PRO A 76 -10.91 12.06 0.17
N ILE A 77 -10.29 10.87 0.18
CA ILE A 77 -10.37 9.90 -0.92
C ILE A 77 -11.79 9.35 -1.02
N LEU A 78 -12.40 8.99 0.11
CA LEU A 78 -13.79 8.52 0.16
C LEU A 78 -14.76 9.59 -0.37
N GLU A 79 -14.56 10.84 0.00
CA GLU A 79 -15.35 11.97 -0.48
C GLU A 79 -15.24 12.15 -2.00
N VAL A 80 -14.02 12.10 -2.54
CA VAL A 80 -13.78 12.25 -3.98
C VAL A 80 -14.39 11.11 -4.78
N ILE A 81 -14.24 9.85 -4.36
CA ILE A 81 -14.82 8.73 -5.11
C ILE A 81 -16.34 8.81 -5.18
N VAL A 82 -17.00 9.22 -4.10
CA VAL A 82 -18.46 9.34 -4.07
C VAL A 82 -18.89 10.51 -4.95
N SER A 83 -18.22 11.66 -4.82
CA SER A 83 -18.50 12.84 -5.63
C SER A 83 -18.32 12.56 -7.13
N ARG A 84 -17.24 11.85 -7.51
CA ARG A 84 -16.99 11.40 -8.89
C ARG A 84 -18.05 10.44 -9.39
N MET A 85 -18.44 9.44 -8.60
CA MET A 85 -19.48 8.48 -9.02
C MET A 85 -20.85 9.16 -9.17
N ARG A 86 -21.16 10.17 -8.36
CA ARG A 86 -22.37 11.00 -8.55
C ARG A 86 -22.28 11.83 -9.82
N TYR A 87 -21.13 12.44 -10.09
CA TYR A 87 -20.88 13.16 -11.33
C TYR A 87 -21.04 12.23 -12.55
N ILE A 88 -20.41 11.06 -12.56
CA ILE A 88 -20.55 10.04 -13.61
C ILE A 88 -22.02 9.62 -13.78
N SER A 89 -22.74 9.41 -12.68
CA SER A 89 -24.18 9.09 -12.71
C SER A 89 -25.03 10.21 -13.33
N SER A 90 -24.58 11.46 -13.30
CA SER A 90 -25.28 12.59 -13.91
C SER A 90 -24.96 12.73 -15.41
N GLN A 91 -23.78 12.28 -15.83
CA GLN A 91 -23.30 12.32 -17.22
C GLN A 91 -23.73 11.09 -18.03
N THR A 92 -24.07 9.98 -17.36
CA THR A 92 -24.45 8.72 -18.00
C THR A 92 -25.95 8.49 -17.90
N GLU A 93 -26.54 7.79 -18.87
CA GLU A 93 -27.97 7.41 -18.85
C GLU A 93 -28.32 6.40 -17.75
N ARG A 94 -27.30 5.89 -17.03
CA ARG A 94 -27.45 4.84 -16.03
C ARG A 94 -27.26 5.41 -14.63
N ALA A 95 -28.36 5.53 -13.91
CA ALA A 95 -28.32 5.97 -12.52
C ALA A 95 -27.56 4.96 -11.64
N VAL A 96 -26.63 5.47 -10.83
CA VAL A 96 -25.92 4.70 -9.81
C VAL A 96 -26.71 4.78 -8.51
N ARG A 97 -27.09 3.64 -7.94
CA ARG A 97 -27.70 3.58 -6.61
C ARG A 97 -26.62 3.66 -5.53
N PHE A 98 -26.75 4.59 -4.60
CA PHE A 98 -25.86 4.69 -3.43
C PHE A 98 -26.51 4.05 -2.20
N VAL A 99 -25.71 3.31 -1.42
CA VAL A 99 -26.09 2.79 -0.10
C VAL A 99 -24.94 3.10 0.86
N GLY A 100 -25.15 4.07 1.75
CA GLY A 100 -24.20 4.40 2.81
C GLY A 100 -24.54 3.67 4.11
N LEU A 101 -23.58 2.97 4.69
CA LEU A 101 -23.68 2.35 6.01
C LEU A 101 -22.77 3.12 6.97
N SER A 102 -23.29 3.46 8.14
CA SER A 102 -22.61 4.31 9.10
C SER A 102 -23.02 3.97 10.53
N THR A 103 -22.15 4.30 11.48
CA THR A 103 -22.57 4.52 12.86
C THR A 103 -23.52 5.72 12.95
N ALA A 104 -24.21 5.87 14.08
CA ALA A 104 -25.07 7.02 14.34
C ALA A 104 -24.31 8.35 14.20
N LEU A 105 -24.86 9.28 13.40
CA LEU A 105 -24.25 10.59 13.11
C LEU A 105 -25.15 11.75 13.54
N ALA A 106 -24.55 12.85 13.99
CA ALA A 106 -25.29 14.06 14.35
C ALA A 106 -25.85 14.77 13.11
N ASN A 107 -25.07 14.79 12.02
CA ASN A 107 -25.36 15.48 10.76
C ASN A 107 -25.63 14.50 9.62
N ALA A 108 -26.38 13.43 9.88
CA ALA A 108 -26.73 12.44 8.85
C ALA A 108 -27.56 13.03 7.68
N GLY A 109 -28.27 14.14 7.92
CA GLY A 109 -29.00 14.86 6.88
C GLY A 109 -28.09 15.38 5.77
N ASP A 110 -27.00 16.09 6.14
CA ASP A 110 -26.05 16.63 5.16
C ASP A 110 -25.40 15.53 4.31
N LEU A 111 -25.10 14.39 4.94
CA LEU A 111 -24.56 13.22 4.26
C LEU A 111 -25.59 12.59 3.31
N SER A 112 -26.86 12.51 3.72
CA SER A 112 -27.99 12.06 2.90
C SER A 112 -28.14 12.94 1.65
N ASP A 113 -28.14 14.25 1.85
CA ASP A 113 -28.30 15.23 0.78
C ASP A 113 -27.12 15.21 -0.19
N TRP A 114 -25.89 15.05 0.34
CA TRP A 114 -24.71 14.86 -0.49
C TRP A 114 -24.75 13.55 -1.28
N LEU A 115 -25.27 12.45 -0.73
CA LEU A 115 -25.44 11.20 -1.47
C LEU A 115 -26.61 11.23 -2.47
N GLY A 116 -27.52 12.21 -2.35
CA GLY A 116 -28.76 12.26 -3.13
C GLY A 116 -29.80 11.25 -2.63
N VAL A 117 -29.78 10.94 -1.34
CA VAL A 117 -30.76 10.05 -0.69
C VAL A 117 -32.00 10.87 -0.34
N GLY A 118 -33.15 10.49 -0.89
CA GLY A 118 -34.44 11.14 -0.58
C GLY A 118 -34.91 10.87 0.84
N GLU A 119 -35.90 11.63 1.32
CA GLU A 119 -36.36 11.63 2.72
C GLU A 119 -36.73 10.24 3.26
N MET A 120 -37.36 9.39 2.43
CA MET A 120 -37.75 8.02 2.78
C MET A 120 -36.55 7.04 2.90
N GLY A 121 -35.37 7.43 2.42
CA GLY A 121 -34.18 6.58 2.37
C GLY A 121 -33.21 6.78 3.53
N LEU A 122 -33.38 7.82 4.35
CA LEU A 122 -32.49 8.12 5.46
C LEU A 122 -32.95 7.44 6.75
N PHE A 123 -32.14 6.51 7.25
CA PHE A 123 -32.36 5.84 8.53
C PHE A 123 -31.24 6.18 9.51
N ASN A 124 -31.45 7.19 10.35
CA ASN A 124 -30.50 7.58 11.39
C ASN A 124 -31.02 7.18 12.78
N PHE A 125 -30.34 6.24 13.43
CA PHE A 125 -30.73 5.71 14.73
C PHE A 125 -29.88 6.30 15.86
N LYS A 126 -30.43 6.38 17.07
CA LYS A 126 -29.64 6.74 18.26
C LYS A 126 -28.63 5.63 18.58
N PRO A 127 -27.44 5.95 19.14
CA PRO A 127 -26.45 4.94 19.54
C PRO A 127 -26.97 3.83 20.46
N SER A 128 -28.05 4.10 21.22
CA SER A 128 -28.72 3.14 22.11
C SER A 128 -29.52 2.07 21.37
N VAL A 129 -29.85 2.28 20.09
CA VAL A 129 -30.60 1.31 19.28
C VAL A 129 -29.64 0.24 18.79
N ARG A 130 -29.44 -0.79 19.61
CA ARG A 130 -28.59 -1.95 19.29
C ARG A 130 -29.37 -3.26 19.47
N PRO A 131 -29.14 -4.27 18.62
CA PRO A 131 -29.72 -5.61 18.83
C PRO A 131 -29.35 -6.22 20.17
N VAL A 132 -28.11 -5.98 20.63
CA VAL A 132 -27.63 -6.32 21.96
C VAL A 132 -27.30 -5.01 22.70
N PRO A 133 -28.06 -4.64 23.74
CA PRO A 133 -27.79 -3.45 24.55
C PRO A 133 -26.37 -3.48 25.13
N LEU A 134 -25.73 -2.31 25.20
CA LEU A 134 -24.36 -2.16 25.69
C LEU A 134 -24.33 -1.38 27.01
N GLU A 135 -23.74 -1.97 28.03
CA GLU A 135 -23.42 -1.30 29.30
C GLU A 135 -21.98 -0.77 29.25
N VAL A 136 -21.80 0.55 29.41
CA VAL A 136 -20.48 1.19 29.31
C VAL A 136 -20.04 1.77 30.65
N HIS A 137 -18.87 1.36 31.13
CA HIS A 137 -18.23 1.88 32.34
C HIS A 137 -16.96 2.65 31.98
N ILE A 138 -16.87 3.92 32.39
CA ILE A 138 -15.69 4.75 32.14
C ILE A 138 -14.98 5.03 33.47
N GLN A 139 -13.72 4.62 33.55
CA GLN A 139 -12.87 4.81 34.72
C GLN A 139 -11.72 5.74 34.36
N GLY A 140 -11.60 6.85 35.09
CA GLY A 140 -10.52 7.81 34.91
C GLY A 140 -9.33 7.45 35.81
N TYR A 141 -8.12 7.67 35.29
CA TYR A 141 -6.87 7.40 35.99
C TYR A 141 -6.00 8.65 36.02
N PRO A 142 -5.54 9.08 37.21
CA PRO A 142 -4.66 10.22 37.35
C PRO A 142 -3.23 9.88 36.93
N GLY A 143 -2.42 10.93 36.78
CA GLY A 143 -1.00 10.84 36.46
C GLY A 143 -0.71 11.23 35.02
N LYS A 144 0.24 12.14 34.82
CA LYS A 144 0.58 12.72 33.51
C LYS A 144 1.32 11.74 32.60
N TYR A 145 2.21 10.94 33.16
CA TYR A 145 3.08 10.04 32.39
C TYR A 145 2.34 8.78 31.94
N TYR A 146 2.50 8.45 30.66
CA TYR A 146 1.80 7.35 30.00
C TYR A 146 2.13 5.98 30.61
N CYS A 147 3.41 5.60 30.72
CA CYS A 147 3.79 4.25 31.14
C CYS A 147 3.32 3.90 32.57
N PRO A 148 3.54 4.74 33.60
CA PRO A 148 3.02 4.46 34.94
C PRO A 148 1.49 4.37 34.97
N ARG A 149 0.79 5.22 34.20
CA ARG A 149 -0.67 5.19 34.07
C ARG A 149 -1.16 3.91 33.42
N MET A 150 -0.47 3.41 32.39
CA MET A 150 -0.80 2.12 31.78
C MET A 150 -0.62 0.94 32.72
N ASN A 151 0.38 0.97 33.59
CA ASN A 151 0.61 -0.09 34.59
C ASN A 151 -0.47 -0.08 35.67
N SER A 152 -0.88 1.11 36.15
CA SER A 152 -1.94 1.22 37.17
C SER A 152 -3.32 0.72 36.68
N MET A 153 -3.52 0.64 35.36
CA MET A 153 -4.73 0.11 34.73
C MET A 153 -4.77 -1.44 34.64
N ASN A 154 -3.65 -2.16 34.82
CA ASN A 154 -3.63 -3.63 34.65
C ASN A 154 -4.47 -4.37 35.70
N LYS A 155 -4.35 -3.99 36.98
CA LYS A 155 -5.13 -4.60 38.07
C LYS A 155 -6.65 -4.33 37.92
N PRO A 156 -7.10 -3.09 37.62
CA PRO A 156 -8.50 -2.83 37.28
C PRO A 156 -9.00 -3.60 36.05
N ALA A 157 -8.17 -3.78 35.02
CA ALA A 157 -8.55 -4.59 33.86
C ALA A 157 -8.82 -6.04 34.26
N TYR A 158 -7.96 -6.65 35.11
CA TYR A 158 -8.22 -7.97 35.69
C TYR A 158 -9.53 -8.01 36.50
N ALA A 159 -9.73 -7.04 37.39
CA ALA A 159 -10.94 -6.95 38.21
C ALA A 159 -12.21 -6.82 37.34
N ALA A 160 -12.14 -6.08 36.23
CA ALA A 160 -13.23 -5.96 35.28
C ALA A 160 -13.57 -7.30 34.61
N ILE A 161 -12.57 -8.13 34.27
CA ILE A 161 -12.80 -9.49 33.75
C ILE A 161 -13.58 -10.31 34.78
N CYS A 162 -13.10 -10.38 36.02
CA CYS A 162 -13.74 -11.18 37.07
C CYS A 162 -15.16 -10.70 37.39
N THR A 163 -15.40 -9.38 37.34
CA THR A 163 -16.70 -8.79 37.69
C THR A 163 -17.71 -8.90 36.56
N HIS A 164 -17.30 -8.59 35.33
CA HIS A 164 -18.22 -8.37 34.21
C HIS A 164 -18.27 -9.55 33.24
N SER A 165 -17.25 -10.41 33.20
CA SER A 165 -17.16 -11.52 32.24
C SER A 165 -16.32 -12.69 32.76
N PRO A 166 -16.69 -13.31 33.90
CA PRO A 166 -15.87 -14.33 34.55
C PRO A 166 -15.63 -15.58 33.69
N THR A 167 -16.60 -15.97 32.85
CA THR A 167 -16.53 -17.20 32.02
C THR A 167 -16.72 -16.94 30.53
N LYS A 168 -16.99 -15.69 30.13
CA LYS A 168 -17.29 -15.33 28.74
C LYS A 168 -16.12 -14.59 28.09
N PRO A 169 -16.01 -14.60 26.76
CA PRO A 169 -14.88 -14.02 26.04
C PRO A 169 -14.67 -12.53 26.32
N VAL A 170 -13.41 -12.13 26.43
CA VAL A 170 -12.97 -10.76 26.70
C VAL A 170 -11.95 -10.31 25.67
N LEU A 171 -12.20 -9.13 25.09
CA LEU A 171 -11.22 -8.40 24.28
C LEU A 171 -10.61 -7.27 25.09
N ILE A 172 -9.30 -7.12 25.04
CA ILE A 172 -8.58 -6.00 25.66
C ILE A 172 -7.80 -5.26 24.58
N PHE A 173 -8.25 -4.05 24.26
CA PHE A 173 -7.55 -3.16 23.34
C PHE A 173 -6.48 -2.35 24.07
N VAL A 174 -5.29 -2.33 23.47
CA VAL A 174 -4.14 -1.55 23.93
C VAL A 174 -3.50 -0.82 22.76
N SER A 175 -2.71 0.22 23.04
CA SER A 175 -2.20 1.11 22.00
C SER A 175 -0.94 0.64 21.27
N SER A 176 -0.28 -0.43 21.73
CA SER A 176 0.97 -0.89 21.10
C SER A 176 1.19 -2.39 21.25
N ARG A 177 2.00 -2.94 20.33
CA ARG A 177 2.45 -4.34 20.33
C ARG A 177 3.11 -4.70 21.66
N ARG A 178 4.01 -3.83 22.14
CA ARG A 178 4.66 -3.99 23.46
C ARG A 178 3.64 -4.09 24.58
N GLN A 179 2.58 -3.28 24.54
CA GLN A 179 1.57 -3.29 25.59
C GLN A 179 0.71 -4.55 25.58
N THR A 180 0.52 -5.21 24.44
CA THR A 180 -0.20 -6.50 24.40
C THR A 180 0.47 -7.53 25.31
N ARG A 181 1.80 -7.66 25.17
CA ARG A 181 2.63 -8.55 25.98
C ARG A 181 2.65 -8.13 27.45
N LEU A 182 2.92 -6.86 27.75
CA LEU A 182 3.02 -6.39 29.14
C LEU A 182 1.70 -6.58 29.90
N THR A 183 0.57 -6.25 29.27
CA THR A 183 -0.73 -6.46 29.89
C THR A 183 -1.03 -7.94 30.06
N ALA A 184 -0.75 -8.80 29.08
CA ALA A 184 -0.96 -10.24 29.23
C ALA A 184 -0.13 -10.85 30.37
N LEU A 185 1.14 -10.47 30.51
CA LEU A 185 2.00 -10.96 31.59
C LEU A 185 1.49 -10.53 32.98
N ASP A 186 1.04 -9.29 33.13
CA ASP A 186 0.48 -8.83 34.40
C ASP A 186 -0.86 -9.54 34.71
N LEU A 187 -1.70 -9.79 33.71
CA LEU A 187 -2.93 -10.58 33.89
C LEU A 187 -2.63 -12.01 34.35
N ILE A 188 -1.56 -12.64 33.85
CA ILE A 188 -1.10 -13.95 34.31
C ILE A 188 -0.68 -13.87 35.79
N GLN A 189 0.07 -12.84 36.18
CA GLN A 189 0.48 -12.67 37.57
C GLN A 189 -0.72 -12.50 38.50
N PHE A 190 -1.73 -11.72 38.10
CA PHE A 190 -2.95 -11.57 38.90
C PHE A 190 -3.77 -12.86 38.96
N ALA A 191 -3.90 -13.59 37.84
CA ALA A 191 -4.58 -14.89 37.83
C ALA A 191 -3.85 -15.92 38.70
N ALA A 192 -2.52 -15.94 38.67
CA ALA A 192 -1.70 -16.84 39.49
C ALA A 192 -1.78 -16.55 40.99
N ALA A 193 -2.12 -15.32 41.37
CA ALA A 193 -2.38 -14.92 42.75
C ALA A 193 -3.83 -15.22 43.21
N ASP A 194 -4.70 -15.64 42.29
CA ASP A 194 -6.11 -15.97 42.52
C ASP A 194 -6.30 -17.48 42.70
N GLU A 195 -7.50 -17.92 43.11
CA GLU A 195 -7.78 -19.33 43.39
C GLU A 195 -7.67 -20.24 42.15
N HIS A 196 -7.89 -19.69 40.96
CA HIS A 196 -7.93 -20.43 39.69
C HIS A 196 -6.96 -19.85 38.63
N PRO A 197 -5.65 -20.17 38.71
CA PRO A 197 -4.62 -19.61 37.83
C PRO A 197 -4.81 -19.81 36.33
N ARG A 198 -5.57 -20.85 35.93
CA ARG A 198 -5.83 -21.21 34.53
C ARG A 198 -7.31 -21.04 34.14
N GLN A 199 -8.06 -20.21 34.86
CA GLN A 199 -9.50 -20.01 34.61
C GLN A 199 -9.85 -19.61 33.17
N PHE A 200 -8.94 -18.93 32.46
CA PHE A 200 -9.19 -18.44 31.10
C PHE A 200 -8.97 -19.52 30.01
N LEU A 201 -8.52 -20.72 30.38
CA LEU A 201 -8.24 -21.82 29.46
C LEU A 201 -9.40 -22.83 29.44
N SER A 202 -9.99 -23.03 28.27
CA SER A 202 -11.11 -23.96 28.06
C SER A 202 -10.73 -25.09 27.09
N MET A 203 -9.59 -25.74 27.36
CA MET A 203 -9.14 -26.92 26.62
C MET A 203 -8.30 -27.88 27.49
N PRO A 204 -8.29 -29.19 27.18
CA PRO A 204 -7.45 -30.15 27.90
C PRO A 204 -5.96 -29.95 27.56
N GLU A 205 -5.08 -30.39 28.46
CA GLU A 205 -3.63 -30.19 28.35
C GLU A 205 -3.05 -30.80 27.06
N ASP A 206 -3.49 -31.98 26.64
CA ASP A 206 -3.00 -32.62 25.40
C ASP A 206 -3.28 -31.76 24.16
N ALA A 207 -4.49 -31.20 24.07
CA ALA A 207 -4.86 -30.30 22.97
C ALA A 207 -4.06 -29.00 23.02
N LEU A 208 -3.82 -28.46 24.22
CA LEU A 208 -2.97 -27.30 24.41
C LEU A 208 -1.55 -27.57 23.91
N GLN A 209 -0.93 -28.70 24.25
CA GLN A 209 0.42 -29.03 23.80
C GLN A 209 0.51 -29.13 22.27
N MET A 210 -0.51 -29.68 21.60
CA MET A 210 -0.59 -29.69 20.13
C MET A 210 -0.62 -28.27 19.56
N VAL A 211 -1.43 -27.38 20.14
CA VAL A 211 -1.50 -25.97 19.73
C VAL A 211 -0.16 -25.27 19.94
N LEU A 212 0.44 -25.40 21.12
CA LEU A 212 1.71 -24.76 21.47
C LEU A 212 2.88 -25.24 20.59
N SER A 213 2.81 -26.45 20.04
CA SER A 213 3.82 -26.96 19.10
C SER A 213 3.81 -26.25 17.74
N GLN A 214 2.68 -25.63 17.37
CA GLN A 214 2.51 -24.91 16.10
C GLN A 214 2.86 -23.43 16.20
N VAL A 215 2.83 -22.87 17.42
CA VAL A 215 3.08 -21.45 17.68
C VAL A 215 4.57 -21.14 17.57
N THR A 216 4.90 -20.12 16.79
CA THR A 216 6.30 -19.69 16.60
C THR A 216 6.71 -18.58 17.58
N ASP A 217 5.83 -17.63 17.88
CA ASP A 217 6.14 -16.55 18.81
C ASP A 217 6.22 -17.05 20.27
N GLN A 218 7.36 -16.79 20.91
CA GLN A 218 7.63 -17.29 22.26
C GLN A 218 6.74 -16.64 23.33
N ASN A 219 6.41 -15.35 23.19
CA ASN A 219 5.57 -14.66 24.17
C ASN A 219 4.13 -15.18 24.06
N LEU A 220 3.61 -15.31 22.84
CA LEU A 220 2.30 -15.89 22.58
C LEU A 220 2.20 -17.32 23.10
N ARG A 221 3.24 -18.15 22.85
CA ARG A 221 3.31 -19.52 23.38
C ARG A 221 3.26 -19.55 24.91
N HIS A 222 3.86 -18.57 25.58
CA HIS A 222 3.79 -18.46 27.03
C HIS A 222 2.38 -18.05 27.50
N THR A 223 1.79 -17.00 26.92
CA THR A 223 0.49 -16.47 27.36
C THR A 223 -0.67 -17.43 27.08
N LEU A 224 -0.60 -18.19 25.99
CA LEU A 224 -1.63 -19.19 25.65
C LEU A 224 -1.75 -20.30 26.68
N GLN A 225 -0.68 -20.64 27.41
CA GLN A 225 -0.74 -21.64 28.49
C GLN A 225 -1.70 -21.24 29.63
N PHE A 226 -2.01 -19.95 29.73
CA PHE A 226 -2.92 -19.39 30.72
C PHE A 226 -4.25 -18.96 30.10
N GLY A 227 -4.52 -19.31 28.83
CA GLY A 227 -5.76 -18.93 28.14
C GLY A 227 -5.83 -17.47 27.70
N ILE A 228 -4.67 -16.81 27.53
CA ILE A 228 -4.56 -15.41 27.08
C ILE A 228 -3.85 -15.36 25.73
N GLY A 229 -4.57 -14.92 24.70
CA GLY A 229 -4.03 -14.68 23.36
C GLY A 229 -3.44 -13.27 23.19
N LEU A 230 -2.51 -13.14 22.26
CA LEU A 230 -1.99 -11.85 21.78
C LEU A 230 -2.39 -11.68 20.31
N HIS A 231 -2.77 -10.46 19.91
CA HIS A 231 -3.06 -10.16 18.51
C HIS A 231 -2.52 -8.78 18.10
N HIS A 232 -1.59 -8.78 17.15
CA HIS A 232 -1.06 -7.56 16.57
C HIS A 232 -0.40 -7.83 15.21
N ALA A 233 -0.19 -6.77 14.42
CA ALA A 233 0.39 -6.87 13.08
C ALA A 233 1.82 -7.46 13.02
N GLY A 234 2.55 -7.49 14.15
CA GLY A 234 3.87 -8.14 14.23
C GLY A 234 3.86 -9.67 14.35
N LEU A 235 2.69 -10.31 14.55
CA LEU A 235 2.59 -11.78 14.51
C LEU A 235 2.56 -12.26 13.06
N ASN A 236 3.11 -13.44 12.81
CA ASN A 236 2.96 -14.06 11.49
C ASN A 236 1.50 -14.51 11.26
N ASP A 237 1.15 -14.75 10.00
CA ASP A 237 -0.23 -15.06 9.61
C ASP A 237 -0.74 -16.36 10.24
N LYS A 238 0.14 -17.36 10.42
CA LYS A 238 -0.22 -18.64 11.02
C LYS A 238 -0.61 -18.49 12.49
N ASP A 239 0.24 -17.84 13.28
CA ASP A 239 0.02 -17.57 14.70
C ASP A 239 -1.21 -16.68 14.88
N ARG A 240 -1.39 -15.68 14.02
CA ARG A 240 -2.55 -14.78 14.03
C ARG A 240 -3.85 -15.55 13.78
N SER A 241 -3.94 -16.33 12.71
CA SER A 241 -5.14 -17.13 12.41
C SER A 241 -5.43 -18.18 13.49
N LEU A 242 -4.38 -18.80 14.04
CA LEU A 242 -4.52 -19.77 15.14
C LEU A 242 -5.15 -19.11 16.38
N VAL A 243 -4.67 -17.95 16.81
CA VAL A 243 -5.23 -17.24 17.97
C VAL A 243 -6.67 -16.79 17.74
N GLU A 244 -6.97 -16.30 16.53
CA GLU A 244 -8.34 -15.94 16.14
C GLU A 244 -9.29 -17.15 16.23
N GLU A 245 -8.86 -18.32 15.76
CA GLU A 245 -9.62 -19.56 15.82
C GLU A 245 -9.83 -20.04 17.27
N LEU A 246 -8.78 -20.01 18.09
CA LEU A 246 -8.87 -20.40 19.50
C LEU A 246 -9.85 -19.50 20.26
N PHE A 247 -9.84 -18.19 20.00
CA PHE A 247 -10.74 -17.24 20.63
C PHE A 247 -12.18 -17.41 20.14
N ALA A 248 -12.38 -17.51 18.82
CA ALA A 248 -13.71 -17.70 18.22
C ALA A 248 -14.41 -18.97 18.72
N ASN A 249 -13.64 -20.03 18.95
CA ASN A 249 -14.13 -21.32 19.46
C ASN A 249 -14.18 -21.38 21.01
N ASN A 250 -13.99 -20.26 21.70
CA ASN A 250 -13.96 -20.15 23.17
C ASN A 250 -12.97 -21.13 23.83
N LYS A 251 -11.85 -21.45 23.18
CA LYS A 251 -10.77 -22.27 23.75
C LYS A 251 -9.87 -21.44 24.67
N ILE A 252 -9.73 -20.16 24.35
CA ILE A 252 -9.13 -19.14 25.19
C ILE A 252 -10.18 -18.06 25.47
N GLN A 253 -10.20 -17.53 26.69
CA GLN A 253 -11.20 -16.55 27.10
C GLN A 253 -10.76 -15.11 26.83
N VAL A 254 -9.47 -14.80 26.95
CA VAL A 254 -8.97 -13.42 26.88
C VAL A 254 -8.10 -13.24 25.65
N LEU A 255 -8.32 -12.15 24.92
CA LEU A 255 -7.49 -11.76 23.79
C LEU A 255 -7.05 -10.30 23.95
N VAL A 256 -5.74 -10.08 24.08
CA VAL A 256 -5.14 -8.75 24.18
C VAL A 256 -4.65 -8.33 22.79
N CYS A 257 -5.15 -7.21 22.29
CA CYS A 257 -4.98 -6.81 20.89
C CYS A 257 -4.70 -5.32 20.69
N THR A 258 -4.06 -4.98 19.57
CA THR A 258 -3.94 -3.59 19.13
C THR A 258 -5.23 -3.08 18.47
N SER A 259 -5.39 -1.76 18.37
CA SER A 259 -6.55 -1.08 17.77
C SER A 259 -6.92 -1.60 16.37
N THR A 260 -5.95 -2.07 15.60
CA THR A 260 -6.13 -2.63 14.25
C THR A 260 -7.13 -3.79 14.18
N LEU A 261 -7.30 -4.57 15.26
CA LEU A 261 -8.28 -5.66 15.27
C LEU A 261 -9.73 -5.14 15.21
N ALA A 262 -9.97 -3.90 15.65
CA ALA A 262 -11.29 -3.28 15.63
C ALA A 262 -11.88 -3.19 14.22
N TRP A 263 -11.05 -3.17 13.19
CA TRP A 263 -11.45 -3.10 11.77
C TRP A 263 -11.28 -4.42 11.01
N GLY A 264 -10.36 -5.29 11.44
CA GLY A 264 -9.86 -6.40 10.61
C GLY A 264 -10.68 -7.70 10.64
N VAL A 265 -11.18 -8.12 11.80
CA VAL A 265 -11.82 -9.46 11.96
C VAL A 265 -13.02 -9.37 12.87
N ASN A 266 -14.09 -10.09 12.52
CA ASN A 266 -15.27 -10.17 13.38
C ASN A 266 -15.11 -11.20 14.49
N LEU A 267 -14.47 -10.79 15.59
CA LEU A 267 -14.39 -11.54 16.84
C LEU A 267 -15.22 -10.84 17.91
N PRO A 268 -16.55 -11.05 17.98
CA PRO A 268 -17.35 -10.41 19.00
C PRO A 268 -17.08 -11.05 20.37
N ALA A 269 -17.01 -10.22 21.41
CA ALA A 269 -16.75 -10.61 22.79
C ALA A 269 -17.92 -10.20 23.69
N HIS A 270 -18.03 -10.81 24.86
CA HIS A 270 -19.03 -10.36 25.85
C HIS A 270 -18.59 -9.06 26.53
N LEU A 271 -17.30 -8.98 26.89
CA LEU A 271 -16.68 -7.81 27.47
C LEU A 271 -15.59 -7.26 26.55
N VAL A 272 -15.59 -5.95 26.35
CA VAL A 272 -14.46 -5.22 25.77
C VAL A 272 -13.86 -4.31 26.82
N ILE A 273 -12.53 -4.33 26.95
CA ILE A 273 -11.77 -3.40 27.78
C ILE A 273 -10.90 -2.55 26.86
N ILE A 274 -11.08 -1.24 26.89
CA ILE A 274 -10.20 -0.29 26.19
C ILE A 274 -9.23 0.26 27.22
N LYS A 275 -8.01 -0.27 27.22
CA LYS A 275 -6.98 0.05 28.22
C LYS A 275 -6.07 1.16 27.70
N GLY A 276 -6.44 2.39 28.00
CA GLY A 276 -5.80 3.60 27.49
C GLY A 276 -6.38 4.03 26.15
N THR A 277 -6.67 5.32 26.01
CA THR A 277 -7.28 5.90 24.81
C THR A 277 -6.29 6.79 24.03
N GLU A 278 -5.00 6.58 24.26
CA GLU A 278 -3.91 7.38 23.67
C GLU A 278 -2.87 6.45 23.05
N TYR A 279 -2.27 6.88 21.94
CA TYR A 279 -1.14 6.22 21.31
C TYR A 279 -0.01 7.23 21.07
N TYR A 280 1.21 6.73 20.92
CA TYR A 280 2.36 7.58 20.63
C TYR A 280 2.39 7.88 19.13
N ASP A 281 2.25 9.15 18.76
CA ASP A 281 2.45 9.62 17.41
C ASP A 281 3.92 10.03 17.21
N GLY A 282 4.58 9.38 16.26
CA GLY A 282 5.97 9.65 15.90
C GLY A 282 6.15 11.02 15.27
N LYS A 283 5.15 11.48 14.48
CA LYS A 283 5.19 12.77 13.77
C LYS A 283 5.10 13.94 14.74
N ALA A 284 4.10 13.94 15.62
CA ALA A 284 3.96 14.94 16.67
C ALA A 284 4.88 14.71 17.90
N LYS A 285 5.64 13.60 17.92
CA LYS A 285 6.55 13.19 19.01
C LYS A 285 5.89 13.18 20.39
N ARG A 286 4.58 12.88 20.44
CA ARG A 286 3.78 12.94 21.67
C ARG A 286 2.68 11.90 21.66
N TYR A 287 2.10 11.65 22.83
CA TYR A 287 0.88 10.87 22.92
C TYR A 287 -0.30 11.70 22.45
N VAL A 288 -1.03 11.17 21.48
CA VAL A 288 -2.28 11.74 20.95
C VAL A 288 -3.43 10.80 21.25
N ASP A 289 -4.65 11.33 21.25
CA ASP A 289 -5.85 10.52 21.47
C ASP A 289 -6.15 9.66 20.25
N PHE A 290 -6.69 8.47 20.49
CA PHE A 290 -7.36 7.73 19.43
C PHE A 290 -8.53 8.55 18.88
N PRO A 291 -8.76 8.52 17.55
CA PRO A 291 -10.01 8.97 16.98
C PRO A 291 -11.20 8.33 17.70
N ILE A 292 -12.26 9.11 17.93
CA ILE A 292 -13.45 8.60 18.62
C ILE A 292 -14.09 7.43 17.88
N THR A 293 -14.00 7.43 16.55
CA THR A 293 -14.47 6.36 15.66
C THR A 293 -13.81 5.03 16.00
N ASP A 294 -12.49 5.00 16.22
CA ASP A 294 -11.77 3.80 16.64
C ASP A 294 -12.26 3.28 17.99
N ILE A 295 -12.50 4.18 18.95
CA ILE A 295 -13.03 3.82 20.28
C ILE A 295 -14.43 3.21 20.15
N LEU A 296 -15.30 3.79 19.31
CA LEU A 296 -16.64 3.28 19.04
C LEU A 296 -16.60 1.91 18.37
N GLN A 297 -15.65 1.67 17.46
CA GLN A 297 -15.47 0.38 16.81
C GLN A 297 -14.95 -0.70 17.77
N MET A 298 -13.95 -0.37 18.59
CA MET A 298 -13.48 -1.26 19.65
C MET A 298 -14.63 -1.67 20.56
N MET A 299 -15.38 -0.69 21.04
CA MET A 299 -16.55 -0.89 21.89
C MET A 299 -17.67 -1.66 21.18
N GLY A 300 -17.81 -1.50 19.85
CA GLY A 300 -18.75 -2.23 19.01
C GLY A 300 -18.51 -3.74 18.96
N ARG A 301 -17.33 -4.22 19.36
CA ARG A 301 -17.04 -5.65 19.49
C ARG A 301 -17.68 -6.29 20.72
N ALA A 302 -18.23 -5.51 21.64
CA ALA A 302 -18.94 -6.01 22.82
C ALA A 302 -20.40 -6.35 22.53
N GLY A 303 -20.81 -7.54 22.96
CA GLY A 303 -22.15 -8.11 22.79
C GLY A 303 -22.22 -9.03 21.58
N ARG A 304 -22.45 -10.32 21.82
CA ARG A 304 -22.56 -11.33 20.76
C ARG A 304 -24.05 -11.58 20.44
N PRO A 305 -24.54 -11.18 19.25
CA PRO A 305 -25.90 -11.50 18.83
C PRO A 305 -26.16 -13.01 18.96
N GLN A 306 -27.35 -13.39 19.40
CA GLN A 306 -27.77 -14.79 19.66
C GLN A 306 -27.17 -15.47 20.91
N TYR A 307 -26.08 -14.94 21.49
CA TYR A 307 -25.43 -15.55 22.67
C TYR A 307 -25.59 -14.72 23.95
N ASP A 308 -25.54 -13.39 23.83
CA ASP A 308 -25.56 -12.48 24.97
C ASP A 308 -26.84 -11.63 24.98
N GLN A 309 -27.37 -11.38 26.19
CA GLN A 309 -28.48 -10.45 26.40
C GLN A 309 -28.00 -8.99 26.50
N HIS A 310 -26.77 -8.80 26.97
CA HIS A 310 -26.12 -7.50 27.13
C HIS A 310 -24.63 -7.65 26.80
N GLY A 311 -24.05 -6.65 26.14
CA GLY A 311 -22.60 -6.48 26.02
C GLY A 311 -22.08 -5.55 27.11
N LYS A 312 -20.81 -5.69 27.50
CA LYS A 312 -20.17 -4.80 28.47
C LYS A 312 -18.92 -4.16 27.87
N ALA A 313 -18.73 -2.87 28.12
CA ALA A 313 -17.52 -2.16 27.74
C ALA A 313 -16.94 -1.39 28.92
N VAL A 314 -15.64 -1.56 29.16
CA VAL A 314 -14.91 -0.84 30.21
C VAL A 314 -13.83 0.01 29.56
N ILE A 315 -13.91 1.32 29.70
CA ILE A 315 -12.97 2.28 29.12
C ILE A 315 -12.10 2.84 30.25
N LEU A 316 -10.82 2.52 30.21
CA LEU A 316 -9.81 3.02 31.14
C LEU A 316 -9.09 4.19 30.50
N VAL A 317 -9.34 5.40 31.00
CA VAL A 317 -8.94 6.65 30.35
C VAL A 317 -8.14 7.56 31.28
N HIS A 318 -7.37 8.49 30.72
CA HIS A 318 -6.79 9.57 31.49
C HIS A 318 -7.90 10.46 32.11
N GLU A 319 -7.87 10.70 33.42
CA GLU A 319 -8.95 11.37 34.17
C GLU A 319 -9.52 12.64 33.50
N PRO A 320 -8.71 13.59 32.99
CA PRO A 320 -9.22 14.82 32.38
C PRO A 320 -10.12 14.58 31.15
N LYS A 321 -9.96 13.43 30.47
CA LYS A 321 -10.68 13.08 29.24
C LYS A 321 -11.97 12.28 29.51
N LYS A 322 -12.23 11.90 30.77
CA LYS A 322 -13.40 11.11 31.14
C LYS A 322 -14.73 11.76 30.71
N SER A 323 -14.87 13.06 30.95
CA SER A 323 -16.08 13.81 30.59
C SER A 323 -16.28 13.91 29.07
N PHE A 324 -15.18 14.02 28.32
CA PHE A 324 -15.20 14.03 26.86
C PHE A 324 -15.79 12.72 26.31
N TYR A 325 -15.23 11.57 26.69
CA TYR A 325 -15.76 10.28 26.22
C TYR A 325 -17.19 10.02 26.71
N LYS A 326 -17.53 10.44 27.94
CA LYS A 326 -18.90 10.31 28.43
C LYS A 326 -19.91 11.03 27.54
N LYS A 327 -19.57 12.18 26.96
CA LYS A 327 -20.46 12.93 26.06
C LYS A 327 -20.67 12.19 24.73
N PHE A 328 -19.59 11.83 24.05
CA PHE A 328 -19.62 11.24 22.70
C PHE A 328 -20.06 9.77 22.63
N LEU A 329 -20.23 9.10 23.78
CA LEU A 329 -20.84 7.76 23.81
C LEU A 329 -22.36 7.80 23.68
N TYR A 330 -23.01 8.88 24.11
CA TYR A 330 -24.47 9.03 24.10
C TYR A 330 -24.96 10.02 23.06
N GLU A 331 -24.14 10.99 22.70
CA GLU A 331 -24.40 11.93 21.60
C GLU A 331 -23.65 11.46 20.34
N PRO A 332 -24.34 11.33 19.19
CA PRO A 332 -23.66 11.02 17.94
C PRO A 332 -22.70 12.15 17.56
N PHE A 333 -21.60 11.82 16.88
CA PHE A 333 -20.59 12.79 16.49
C PHE A 333 -20.94 13.43 15.13
N PRO A 334 -20.55 14.69 14.90
CA PRO A 334 -20.60 15.29 13.58
C PRO A 334 -19.42 14.83 12.71
N VAL A 335 -19.66 14.65 11.42
CA VAL A 335 -18.64 14.36 10.41
C VAL A 335 -18.38 15.59 9.56
N GLU A 336 -17.12 16.03 9.51
CA GLU A 336 -16.64 17.15 8.70
C GLU A 336 -15.79 16.64 7.53
N SER A 337 -15.62 17.47 6.49
CA SER A 337 -14.71 17.17 5.39
C SER A 337 -13.28 17.58 5.74
N SER A 338 -12.32 16.75 5.35
CA SER A 338 -10.88 17.08 5.38
C SER A 338 -10.30 17.24 3.96
N LEU A 339 -11.15 17.37 2.92
CA LEU A 339 -10.71 17.36 1.52
C LEU A 339 -9.67 18.44 1.18
N LYS A 340 -9.74 19.59 1.87
CA LYS A 340 -8.80 20.70 1.68
C LYS A 340 -7.34 20.28 1.79
N GLU A 341 -7.01 19.33 2.67
CA GLU A 341 -5.63 18.92 2.96
C GLU A 341 -5.01 18.08 1.84
N HIS A 342 -5.84 17.48 0.98
CA HIS A 342 -5.41 16.58 -0.10
C HIS A 342 -5.95 17.02 -1.48
N LEU A 343 -6.36 18.29 -1.60
CA LEU A 343 -7.07 18.78 -2.78
C LEU A 343 -6.19 18.76 -4.05
N HIS A 344 -4.90 19.08 -3.94
CA HIS A 344 -3.96 19.19 -5.06
C HIS A 344 -3.91 17.93 -5.93
N ASP A 345 -3.76 16.75 -5.32
CA ASP A 345 -3.63 15.49 -6.04
C ASP A 345 -4.91 15.12 -6.80
N HIS A 346 -6.08 15.44 -6.22
CA HIS A 346 -7.38 15.19 -6.84
C HIS A 346 -7.64 16.16 -7.99
N ILE A 347 -7.37 17.45 -7.80
CA ILE A 347 -7.50 18.46 -8.85
C ILE A 347 -6.56 18.14 -10.03
N ASN A 348 -5.29 17.81 -9.75
CA ASN A 348 -4.35 17.39 -10.79
C ASN A 348 -4.87 16.16 -11.55
N ALA A 349 -5.46 15.17 -10.87
CA ALA A 349 -6.02 14.00 -11.53
C ALA A 349 -7.22 14.31 -12.42
N GLU A 350 -8.11 15.21 -12.02
CA GLU A 350 -9.27 15.63 -12.82
C GLU A 350 -8.87 16.51 -14.00
N ILE A 351 -7.80 17.31 -13.88
CA ILE A 351 -7.18 18.05 -15.01
C ILE A 351 -6.59 17.06 -16.03
N VAL A 352 -5.80 16.08 -15.59
CA VAL A 352 -5.23 15.05 -16.47
C VAL A 352 -6.31 14.23 -17.19
N THR A 353 -7.44 14.00 -16.52
CA THR A 353 -8.59 13.28 -17.11
C THR A 353 -9.36 14.14 -18.13
N GLY A 354 -9.20 15.47 -18.08
CA GLY A 354 -9.94 16.43 -18.90
C GLY A 354 -11.33 16.75 -18.36
N THR A 355 -11.60 16.48 -17.08
CA THR A 355 -12.84 16.92 -16.40
C THR A 355 -12.76 18.40 -15.99
N ILE A 356 -11.56 18.87 -15.65
CA ILE A 356 -11.28 20.28 -15.37
C ILE A 356 -10.39 20.82 -16.49
N CYS A 357 -10.96 21.69 -17.34
CA CYS A 357 -10.23 22.34 -18.43
C CYS A 357 -10.07 23.86 -18.19
N HIS A 358 -10.96 24.44 -17.38
CA HIS A 358 -10.99 25.87 -17.05
C HIS A 358 -11.06 26.07 -15.53
N LYS A 359 -10.73 27.29 -15.06
CA LYS A 359 -10.84 27.65 -13.63
C LYS A 359 -12.27 27.47 -13.08
N GLU A 360 -13.27 27.79 -13.89
CA GLU A 360 -14.69 27.64 -13.51
C GLU A 360 -15.08 26.17 -13.29
N ASP A 361 -14.51 25.25 -14.08
CA ASP A 361 -14.77 23.81 -13.96
C ASP A 361 -14.33 23.28 -12.59
N ALA A 362 -13.22 23.80 -12.04
CA ALA A 362 -12.74 23.41 -10.73
C ALA A 362 -13.65 23.89 -9.60
N VAL A 363 -14.18 25.12 -9.69
CA VAL A 363 -15.18 25.61 -8.73
C VAL A 363 -16.45 24.77 -8.83
N HIS A 364 -16.91 24.47 -10.04
CA HIS A 364 -18.06 23.59 -10.26
C HIS A 364 -17.81 22.19 -9.70
N TYR A 365 -16.63 21.60 -9.91
CA TYR A 365 -16.23 20.32 -9.34
C TYR A 365 -16.35 20.30 -7.81
N LEU A 366 -15.87 21.35 -7.13
CA LEU A 366 -16.00 21.46 -5.67
C LEU A 366 -17.46 21.44 -5.21
N THR A 367 -18.44 21.92 -5.99
CA THR A 367 -19.86 21.87 -5.60
C THR A 367 -20.44 20.45 -5.45
N TRP A 368 -19.79 19.45 -6.05
CA TRP A 368 -20.17 18.04 -5.93
C TRP A 368 -19.68 17.37 -4.64
N THR A 369 -18.76 18.03 -3.94
CA THR A 369 -18.06 17.49 -2.77
C THR A 369 -18.87 17.65 -1.48
N TYR A 370 -18.52 16.86 -0.46
CA TYR A 370 -19.12 17.02 0.87
C TYR A 370 -18.61 18.29 1.57
N LEU A 371 -17.37 18.71 1.27
CA LEU A 371 -16.79 19.99 1.68
C LEU A 371 -17.75 21.15 1.38
N PHE A 372 -18.29 21.22 0.16
CA PHE A 372 -19.23 22.28 -0.22
C PHE A 372 -20.48 22.30 0.67
N ARG A 373 -21.05 21.13 0.99
CA ARG A 373 -22.19 21.03 1.90
C ARG A 373 -21.83 21.52 3.30
N ARG A 374 -20.66 21.16 3.80
CA ARG A 374 -20.22 21.56 5.14
C ARG A 374 -19.83 23.02 5.26
N LEU A 375 -19.33 23.64 4.19
CA LEU A 375 -19.09 25.08 4.15
C LEU A 375 -20.39 25.89 4.38
N MET A 376 -21.53 25.40 3.88
CA MET A 376 -22.83 26.05 4.07
C MET A 376 -23.39 25.89 5.50
N VAL A 377 -23.12 24.75 6.15
CA VAL A 377 -23.72 24.41 7.46
C VAL A 377 -22.83 24.81 8.64
N ASN A 378 -21.51 24.68 8.51
CA ASN A 378 -20.53 24.97 9.57
C ASN A 378 -19.33 25.77 9.05
N PRO A 379 -19.54 27.00 8.53
CA PRO A 379 -18.48 27.82 7.94
C PRO A 379 -17.32 28.11 8.91
N ALA A 380 -17.63 28.28 10.20
CA ALA A 380 -16.64 28.59 11.23
C ALA A 380 -15.56 27.50 11.38
N TYR A 381 -15.89 26.23 11.14
CA TYR A 381 -14.93 25.13 11.17
C TYR A 381 -13.84 25.28 10.10
N TYR A 382 -14.21 25.81 8.93
CA TYR A 382 -13.30 26.02 7.80
C TYR A 382 -12.66 27.42 7.79
N GLY A 383 -12.90 28.21 8.86
CA GLY A 383 -12.36 29.55 9.02
C GLY A 383 -13.13 30.65 8.26
N LEU A 384 -14.41 30.43 7.95
CA LEU A 384 -15.29 31.45 7.36
C LEU A 384 -16.15 32.11 8.45
N GLU A 385 -16.41 33.40 8.30
CA GLU A 385 -17.23 34.17 9.25
C GLU A 385 -18.74 33.88 9.12
N ASN A 386 -19.22 33.69 7.90
CA ASN A 386 -20.62 33.45 7.58
C ASN A 386 -20.79 32.51 6.37
N ALA A 387 -22.01 32.02 6.17
CA ALA A 387 -22.42 31.18 5.05
C ALA A 387 -23.06 31.98 3.90
N GLU A 388 -22.74 33.28 3.78
CA GLU A 388 -23.27 34.11 2.70
C GLU A 388 -22.71 33.66 1.34
N PRO A 389 -23.51 33.66 0.25
CA PRO A 389 -23.08 33.18 -1.06
C PRO A 389 -21.80 33.84 -1.59
N GLU A 390 -21.63 35.14 -1.33
CA GLU A 390 -20.44 35.89 -1.75
C GLU A 390 -19.16 35.42 -1.02
N THR A 391 -19.25 35.21 0.29
CA THR A 391 -18.14 34.70 1.11
C THR A 391 -17.76 33.28 0.69
N LEU A 392 -18.76 32.42 0.45
CA LEU A 392 -18.55 31.04 0.00
C LEU A 392 -17.89 30.99 -1.37
N SER A 393 -18.39 31.78 -2.33
CA SER A 393 -17.81 31.86 -3.67
C SER A 393 -16.38 32.38 -3.63
N SER A 394 -16.12 33.45 -2.87
CA SER A 394 -14.77 34.00 -2.68
C SER A 394 -13.81 32.98 -2.06
N TYR A 395 -14.28 32.23 -1.06
CA TYR A 395 -13.51 31.15 -0.45
C TYR A 395 -13.15 30.05 -1.44
N MET A 396 -14.12 29.54 -2.21
CA MET A 396 -13.89 28.49 -3.20
C MET A 396 -12.95 28.95 -4.31
N SER A 397 -13.15 30.15 -4.85
CA SER A 397 -12.28 30.72 -5.88
C SER A 397 -10.85 30.86 -5.38
N ARG A 398 -10.65 31.33 -4.15
CA ARG A 398 -9.31 31.41 -3.53
C ARG A 398 -8.70 30.03 -3.30
N LEU A 399 -9.50 29.05 -2.87
CA LEU A 399 -9.02 27.68 -2.67
C LEU A 399 -8.52 27.06 -3.99
N VAL A 400 -9.29 27.21 -5.07
CA VAL A 400 -8.92 26.76 -6.42
C VAL A 400 -7.67 27.50 -6.91
N GLN A 401 -7.65 28.83 -6.78
CA GLN A 401 -6.53 29.65 -7.24
C GLN A 401 -5.22 29.24 -6.56
N ASN A 402 -5.22 29.11 -5.22
CA ASN A 402 -4.03 28.65 -4.49
C ASN A 402 -3.59 27.25 -4.91
N THR A 403 -4.56 26.34 -5.12
CA THR A 403 -4.25 24.96 -5.56
C THR A 403 -3.61 24.95 -6.96
N PHE A 404 -4.10 25.80 -7.86
CA PHE A 404 -3.56 25.92 -9.21
C PHE A 404 -2.16 26.54 -9.22
N GLU A 405 -1.93 27.59 -8.42
CA GLU A 405 -0.61 28.21 -8.24
C GLU A 405 0.40 27.18 -7.71
N ASP A 406 0.07 26.44 -6.64
CA ASP A 406 0.95 25.41 -6.08
C ASP A 406 1.27 24.29 -7.09
N LEU A 407 0.29 23.88 -7.90
CA LEU A 407 0.47 22.85 -8.93
C LEU A 407 1.28 23.35 -10.13
N GLU A 408 1.15 24.63 -10.49
CA GLU A 408 1.95 25.28 -11.54
C GLU A 408 3.41 25.43 -11.10
N ASP A 409 3.65 25.92 -9.88
CA ASP A 409 4.98 26.03 -9.26
C ASP A 409 5.66 24.66 -9.16
N SER A 410 4.88 23.60 -8.96
CA SER A 410 5.35 22.21 -8.92
C SER A 410 5.62 21.61 -10.30
N GLY A 411 5.33 22.33 -11.38
CA GLY A 411 5.49 21.87 -12.77
C GLY A 411 4.48 20.80 -13.20
N CYS A 412 3.38 20.62 -12.46
CA CYS A 412 2.36 19.61 -12.73
C CYS A 412 1.34 20.08 -13.77
N ILE A 413 1.03 21.38 -13.79
CA ILE A 413 0.08 21.99 -14.71
C ILE A 413 0.68 23.24 -15.36
N LYS A 414 0.01 23.73 -16.41
CA LYS A 414 0.26 25.03 -17.02
C LYS A 414 -1.02 25.85 -16.98
N LEU A 415 -0.95 27.06 -16.43
CA LEU A 415 -2.06 28.01 -16.48
C LEU A 415 -1.90 28.92 -17.71
N ASN A 416 -2.91 28.91 -18.57
CA ASN A 416 -3.13 29.97 -19.55
C ASN A 416 -4.16 30.97 -18.95
N GLU A 417 -4.63 31.97 -19.71
CA GLU A 417 -5.53 33.02 -19.18
C GLU A 417 -6.72 32.43 -18.39
N ASP A 418 -7.51 31.56 -19.03
CA ASP A 418 -8.65 30.85 -18.40
C ASP A 418 -8.53 29.32 -18.44
N ASN A 419 -7.64 28.79 -19.28
CA ASN A 419 -7.50 27.34 -19.53
C ASN A 419 -6.37 26.74 -18.69
N VAL A 420 -6.51 25.47 -18.36
CA VAL A 420 -5.53 24.69 -17.61
C VAL A 420 -5.17 23.43 -18.38
N GLU A 421 -3.87 23.19 -18.54
CA GLU A 421 -3.35 22.00 -19.23
C GLU A 421 -2.44 21.20 -18.29
N SER A 422 -2.55 19.88 -18.33
CA SER A 422 -1.66 18.99 -17.57
C SER A 422 -0.28 18.92 -18.22
N MET A 423 0.78 18.99 -17.42
CA MET A 423 2.15 18.75 -17.85
C MET A 423 2.54 17.28 -17.67
N MET A 424 3.76 16.93 -18.10
CA MET A 424 4.32 15.57 -17.96
C MET A 424 4.35 15.11 -16.50
N LEU A 425 4.80 15.96 -15.56
CA LEU A 425 4.86 15.60 -14.14
C LEU A 425 3.47 15.34 -13.55
N GLY A 426 2.47 16.18 -13.89
CA GLY A 426 1.08 16.01 -13.44
C GLY A 426 0.47 14.71 -13.97
N THR A 427 0.74 14.39 -15.24
CA THR A 427 0.32 13.12 -15.87
C THR A 427 0.92 11.91 -15.16
N ILE A 428 2.22 11.95 -14.86
CA ILE A 428 2.93 10.86 -14.15
C ILE A 428 2.40 10.71 -12.72
N ALA A 429 2.18 11.82 -11.99
CA ALA A 429 1.59 11.79 -10.65
C ALA A 429 0.21 11.11 -10.65
N SER A 430 -0.67 11.51 -11.59
CA SER A 430 -2.00 10.92 -11.72
C SER A 430 -1.95 9.43 -12.09
N GLN A 431 -1.10 9.05 -13.04
CA GLN A 431 -0.95 7.68 -13.53
C GLN A 431 -0.45 6.70 -12.46
N TYR A 432 0.56 7.10 -11.68
CA TYR A 432 1.16 6.26 -10.64
C TYR A 432 0.57 6.46 -9.25
N TYR A 433 -0.44 7.34 -9.12
CA TYR A 433 -1.09 7.68 -7.85
C TYR A 433 -0.09 8.23 -6.83
N LEU A 434 0.79 9.12 -7.26
CA LEU A 434 1.81 9.75 -6.42
C LEU A 434 1.41 11.16 -6.04
N SER A 435 1.93 11.64 -4.89
CA SER A 435 1.79 13.02 -4.48
C SER A 435 2.45 13.97 -5.50
N TYR A 436 1.80 15.09 -5.78
CA TYR A 436 2.36 16.14 -6.64
C TYR A 436 3.73 16.66 -6.12
N MET A 437 3.91 16.70 -4.79
CA MET A 437 5.18 17.10 -4.16
C MET A 437 6.31 16.12 -4.48
N THR A 438 5.99 14.83 -4.57
CA THR A 438 6.96 13.77 -4.89
C THR A 438 7.45 13.89 -6.33
N VAL A 439 6.55 14.09 -7.29
CA VAL A 439 6.98 14.28 -8.70
C VAL A 439 7.65 15.63 -8.93
N SER A 440 7.29 16.66 -8.17
CA SER A 440 7.99 17.95 -8.18
C SER A 440 9.44 17.78 -7.72
N MET A 441 9.65 17.08 -6.60
CA MET A 441 10.98 16.71 -6.12
C MET A 441 11.78 15.92 -7.17
N PHE A 442 11.14 15.04 -7.93
CA PHE A 442 11.80 14.32 -9.03
C PHE A 442 12.23 15.26 -10.14
N GLY A 443 11.37 16.19 -10.56
CA GLY A 443 11.67 17.18 -11.58
C GLY A 443 12.84 18.10 -11.20
N SER A 444 13.03 18.41 -9.92
CA SER A 444 14.14 19.24 -9.45
C SER A 444 15.46 18.48 -9.22
N ASN A 445 15.42 17.20 -8.87
CA ASN A 445 16.60 16.48 -8.38
C ASN A 445 17.13 15.39 -9.35
N ILE A 446 16.37 15.00 -10.37
CA ILE A 446 16.83 14.04 -11.37
C ILE A 446 17.42 14.79 -12.58
N GLY A 447 18.58 14.35 -13.05
CA GLY A 447 19.28 14.88 -14.23
C GLY A 447 19.76 13.76 -15.16
N PRO A 448 20.56 14.07 -16.19
CA PRO A 448 21.02 13.08 -17.19
C PRO A 448 21.97 12.00 -16.66
N ASP A 449 22.77 12.32 -15.64
CA ASP A 449 23.80 11.45 -15.06
C ASP A 449 23.61 11.27 -13.54
N THR A 450 22.37 11.06 -13.11
CA THR A 450 22.05 10.85 -11.69
C THR A 450 22.62 9.50 -11.21
N SER A 451 23.39 9.53 -10.12
CA SER A 451 24.00 8.32 -9.55
C SER A 451 23.00 7.46 -8.77
N LEU A 452 23.34 6.19 -8.53
CA LEU A 452 22.52 5.28 -7.73
C LEU A 452 22.26 5.81 -6.30
N GLU A 453 23.27 6.42 -5.68
CA GLU A 453 23.17 7.00 -4.34
C GLU A 453 22.13 8.13 -4.31
N VAL A 454 22.18 9.04 -5.28
CA VAL A 454 21.22 10.13 -5.39
C VAL A 454 19.82 9.60 -5.66
N PHE A 455 19.67 8.61 -6.55
CA PHE A 455 18.36 7.96 -6.76
C PHE A 455 17.80 7.31 -5.50
N LEU A 456 18.66 6.72 -4.67
CA LEU A 456 18.22 6.13 -3.41
C LEU A 456 17.74 7.20 -2.43
N HIS A 457 18.44 8.34 -2.34
CA HIS A 457 18.00 9.48 -1.54
C HIS A 457 16.67 10.05 -2.04
N ILE A 458 16.53 10.26 -3.35
CA ILE A 458 15.30 10.72 -4.00
C ILE A 458 14.14 9.75 -3.73
N LEU A 459 14.39 8.44 -3.89
CA LEU A 459 13.39 7.41 -3.60
C LEU A 459 12.94 7.47 -2.13
N SER A 460 13.88 7.55 -1.19
CA SER A 460 13.53 7.62 0.24
C SER A 460 12.86 8.94 0.66
N GLY A 461 13.10 10.03 -0.07
CA GLY A 461 12.53 11.35 0.19
C GLY A 461 11.11 11.55 -0.35
N ALA A 462 10.51 10.53 -0.96
CA ALA A 462 9.15 10.60 -1.48
C ALA A 462 8.12 10.77 -0.36
N SER A 463 7.08 11.57 -0.60
CA SER A 463 6.03 11.90 0.36
C SER A 463 5.17 10.68 0.75
N GLU A 464 5.17 9.63 -0.06
CA GLU A 464 4.53 8.35 0.29
C GLU A 464 5.17 7.69 1.52
N TYR A 465 6.35 8.12 1.94
CA TYR A 465 7.02 7.67 3.16
C TYR A 465 6.85 8.61 4.36
N ASP A 466 6.15 9.74 4.24
CA ASP A 466 5.93 10.70 5.34
C ASP A 466 5.33 10.04 6.59
N GLU A 467 4.45 9.07 6.37
CA GLU A 467 3.72 8.34 7.43
C GLU A 467 4.42 7.03 7.83
N LEU A 468 5.68 6.81 7.41
CA LEU A 468 6.46 5.66 7.89
C LEU A 468 6.70 5.81 9.40
N PRO A 469 6.29 4.85 10.24
CA PRO A 469 6.33 5.03 11.68
C PRO A 469 7.77 5.05 12.18
N VAL A 470 8.14 6.12 12.89
CA VAL A 470 9.34 6.17 13.72
C VAL A 470 8.94 6.13 15.19
N ARG A 471 9.19 5.00 15.83
CA ARG A 471 8.71 4.72 17.20
C ARG A 471 9.71 5.22 18.23
N HIS A 472 9.24 5.35 19.47
CA HIS A 472 10.07 5.82 20.57
C HIS A 472 11.32 4.93 20.79
N ASN A 473 12.50 5.56 20.84
CA ASN A 473 13.84 4.95 20.93
C ASN A 473 14.32 4.22 19.67
N GLU A 474 13.63 4.34 18.53
CA GLU A 474 14.12 3.79 17.26
C GLU A 474 15.32 4.56 16.70
N GLU A 475 15.58 5.77 17.16
CA GLU A 475 16.77 6.54 16.82
C GLU A 475 18.07 5.76 17.11
N ASN A 476 18.11 4.98 18.20
CA ASN A 476 19.27 4.16 18.57
C ASN A 476 19.46 2.97 17.61
N TYR A 477 18.36 2.36 17.16
CA TYR A 477 18.41 1.27 16.19
C TYR A 477 18.79 1.80 14.80
N ASN A 478 18.29 2.97 14.42
CA ASN A 478 18.65 3.66 13.19
C ASN A 478 20.12 4.07 13.20
N GLU A 479 20.66 4.53 14.33
CA GLU A 479 22.10 4.80 14.49
C GLU A 479 22.94 3.54 14.26
N ALA A 480 22.59 2.43 14.91
CA ALA A 480 23.30 1.16 14.75
C ALA A 480 23.23 0.62 13.31
N LEU A 481 22.07 0.76 12.63
CA LEU A 481 21.93 0.42 11.21
C LEU A 481 22.76 1.34 10.31
N SER A 482 22.81 2.64 10.60
CA SER A 482 23.57 3.63 9.81
C SER A 482 25.06 3.30 9.70
N GLN A 483 25.62 2.58 10.67
CA GLN A 483 27.02 2.15 10.68
C GLN A 483 27.29 0.92 9.78
N ARG A 484 26.24 0.18 9.40
CA ARG A 484 26.32 -1.08 8.64
C ARG A 484 25.93 -0.93 7.17
N VAL A 485 25.28 0.17 6.81
CA VAL A 485 24.84 0.46 5.44
C VAL A 485 25.96 1.07 4.60
N ARG A 486 25.79 1.05 3.27
CA ARG A 486 26.82 1.46 2.30
C ARG A 486 26.94 2.98 2.18
N TYR A 487 25.81 3.66 2.00
CA TYR A 487 25.71 5.10 1.81
C TYR A 487 25.34 5.77 3.12
N MET A 488 25.99 6.88 3.40
CA MET A 488 25.80 7.63 4.63
C MET A 488 24.43 8.30 4.64
N VAL A 489 23.76 8.27 5.78
CA VAL A 489 22.51 9.00 6.02
C VAL A 489 22.75 10.17 6.98
N ASN A 490 21.83 11.13 7.02
CA ASN A 490 21.93 12.26 7.94
C ASN A 490 21.76 11.80 9.39
N LYS A 491 22.85 11.74 10.14
CA LYS A 491 22.86 11.30 11.55
C LYS A 491 22.12 12.25 12.50
N ASN A 492 21.85 13.48 12.08
CA ASN A 492 21.12 14.45 12.90
C ASN A 492 19.59 14.27 12.82
N GLN A 493 19.10 13.40 11.93
CA GLN A 493 17.68 13.18 11.64
C GLN A 493 17.34 11.68 11.69
N LEU A 494 17.90 10.93 12.65
CA LEU A 494 17.62 9.50 12.80
C LEU A 494 16.19 9.20 13.27
N ASP A 495 15.45 10.22 13.65
CA ASP A 495 14.03 10.20 13.97
C ASP A 495 13.13 10.52 12.76
N ASP A 496 13.71 10.79 11.60
CA ASP A 496 13.00 11.13 10.37
C ASP A 496 12.55 9.88 9.59
N PRO A 497 11.30 9.84 9.08
CA PRO A 497 10.77 8.70 8.35
C PRO A 497 11.51 8.42 7.03
N HIS A 498 11.97 9.44 6.32
CA HIS A 498 12.72 9.28 5.06
C HIS A 498 14.11 8.70 5.31
N VAL A 499 14.78 9.14 6.38
CA VAL A 499 16.06 8.54 6.82
C VAL A 499 15.87 7.05 7.14
N LYS A 500 14.80 6.70 7.85
CA LYS A 500 14.46 5.31 8.13
C LYS A 500 14.16 4.53 6.84
N ALA A 501 13.42 5.08 5.89
CA ALA A 501 13.14 4.45 4.60
C ALA A 501 14.44 4.15 3.84
N ASN A 502 15.38 5.10 3.80
CA ASN A 502 16.69 4.93 3.20
C ASN A 502 17.48 3.77 3.84
N LEU A 503 17.56 3.76 5.18
CA LEU A 503 18.22 2.69 5.92
C LEU A 503 17.60 1.31 5.62
N LEU A 504 16.27 1.23 5.53
CA LEU A 504 15.55 -0.01 5.22
C LEU A 504 15.84 -0.51 3.80
N PHE A 505 15.88 0.37 2.79
CA PHE A 505 16.29 -0.03 1.44
C PHE A 505 17.72 -0.58 1.42
N GLN A 506 18.67 0.12 2.06
CA GLN A 506 20.05 -0.33 2.12
C GLN A 506 20.23 -1.64 2.89
N ALA A 507 19.47 -1.82 3.98
CA ALA A 507 19.43 -3.06 4.74
C ALA A 507 18.86 -4.21 3.91
N HIS A 508 17.84 -3.96 3.08
CA HIS A 508 17.28 -4.95 2.14
C HIS A 508 18.29 -5.37 1.07
N PHE A 509 18.95 -4.41 0.41
CA PHE A 509 19.95 -4.72 -0.61
C PHE A 509 21.16 -5.47 -0.05
N SER A 510 21.52 -5.16 1.20
CA SER A 510 22.66 -5.78 1.90
C SER A 510 22.28 -7.03 2.70
N GLN A 511 21.00 -7.42 2.70
CA GLN A 511 20.47 -8.55 3.46
C GLN A 511 20.86 -8.52 4.95
N LEU A 512 20.81 -7.33 5.56
CA LEU A 512 21.11 -7.17 6.98
C LEU A 512 19.99 -7.75 7.84
N GLU A 513 20.38 -8.35 8.95
CA GLU A 513 19.44 -8.72 10.01
C GLU A 513 18.82 -7.45 10.62
N LEU A 514 17.49 -7.41 10.60
CA LEU A 514 16.71 -6.28 11.11
C LEU A 514 16.58 -6.37 12.65
N PRO A 515 16.63 -5.25 13.39
CA PRO A 515 16.74 -5.28 14.85
C PRO A 515 15.55 -5.95 15.56
N ILE A 516 14.34 -5.69 15.07
CA ILE A 516 13.08 -6.15 15.67
C ILE A 516 12.03 -6.45 14.58
N SER A 517 10.99 -7.21 14.91
CA SER A 517 9.89 -7.56 13.98
C SER A 517 9.14 -6.36 13.42
N ASP A 518 9.16 -5.22 14.11
CA ASP A 518 8.59 -3.97 13.63
C ASP A 518 9.29 -3.50 12.35
N TYR A 519 10.62 -3.56 12.29
CA TYR A 519 11.39 -3.18 11.09
C TYR A 519 11.12 -4.12 9.91
N VAL A 520 10.81 -5.39 10.16
CA VAL A 520 10.39 -6.33 9.11
C VAL A 520 9.04 -5.89 8.52
N THR A 521 8.12 -5.43 9.37
CA THR A 521 6.82 -4.90 8.92
C THR A 521 7.02 -3.61 8.12
N ASP A 522 7.83 -2.71 8.65
CA ASP A 522 8.11 -1.41 8.04
C ASP A 522 8.80 -1.58 6.68
N LEU A 523 9.76 -2.52 6.56
CA LEU A 523 10.40 -2.85 5.29
C LEU A 523 9.39 -3.32 4.24
N LYS A 524 8.42 -4.17 4.62
CA LYS A 524 7.37 -4.61 3.68
C LYS A 524 6.57 -3.43 3.16
N SER A 525 6.20 -2.48 4.02
CA SER A 525 5.50 -1.26 3.62
C SER A 525 6.34 -0.39 2.69
N VAL A 526 7.64 -0.24 2.96
CA VAL A 526 8.57 0.52 2.12
C VAL A 526 8.71 -0.11 0.73
N LEU A 527 8.94 -1.42 0.67
CA LEU A 527 9.09 -2.14 -0.59
C LEU A 527 7.81 -2.13 -1.42
N ASP A 528 6.64 -2.14 -0.78
CA ASP A 528 5.36 -2.09 -1.49
C ASP A 528 5.18 -0.80 -2.31
N GLN A 529 5.52 0.34 -1.72
CA GLN A 529 5.37 1.65 -2.38
C GLN A 529 6.43 1.88 -3.46
N SER A 530 7.61 1.29 -3.32
CA SER A 530 8.75 1.57 -4.19
C SER A 530 8.51 1.26 -5.68
N ILE A 531 7.65 0.31 -6.04
CA ILE A 531 7.42 -0.09 -7.44
C ILE A 531 6.88 1.09 -8.25
N ARG A 532 5.82 1.73 -7.75
CA ARG A 532 5.15 2.83 -8.45
C ARG A 532 6.00 4.10 -8.45
N ILE A 533 6.74 4.33 -7.37
CA ILE A 533 7.65 5.47 -7.25
C ILE A 533 8.80 5.34 -8.27
N ILE A 534 9.49 4.20 -8.31
CA ILE A 534 10.60 3.98 -9.25
C ILE A 534 10.12 3.98 -10.69
N GLN A 535 8.92 3.46 -10.98
CA GLN A 535 8.35 3.53 -12.33
C GLN A 535 8.08 4.98 -12.77
N ALA A 536 7.58 5.83 -11.88
CA ALA A 536 7.45 7.26 -12.16
C ALA A 536 8.81 7.92 -12.42
N MET A 537 9.84 7.59 -11.64
CA MET A 537 11.20 8.09 -11.85
C MET A 537 11.76 7.67 -13.23
N ILE A 538 11.52 6.41 -13.64
CA ILE A 538 11.91 5.91 -14.98
C ILE A 538 11.20 6.69 -16.07
N ASP A 539 9.88 6.92 -15.95
CA ASP A 539 9.11 7.64 -16.96
C ASP A 539 9.51 9.12 -17.06
N ILE A 540 9.88 9.76 -15.95
CA ILE A 540 10.45 11.12 -15.95
C ILE A 540 11.78 11.13 -16.70
N CYS A 541 12.71 10.23 -16.37
CA CYS A 541 13.99 10.11 -17.07
C CYS A 541 13.80 9.85 -18.57
N ALA A 542 12.81 9.01 -18.91
CA ALA A 542 12.55 8.61 -20.28
C ALA A 542 11.96 9.74 -21.12
N ASN A 543 11.01 10.50 -20.58
CA ASN A 543 10.44 11.66 -21.26
C ASN A 543 11.46 12.80 -21.43
N SER A 544 12.43 12.90 -20.52
CA SER A 544 13.56 13.85 -20.64
C SER A 544 14.69 13.38 -21.56
N GLY A 545 14.60 12.15 -22.12
CA GLY A 545 15.61 11.61 -23.03
C GLY A 545 16.91 11.13 -22.36
N TRP A 546 16.92 10.91 -21.04
CA TRP A 546 18.14 10.57 -20.28
C TRP A 546 18.36 9.07 -20.20
N LEU A 547 19.24 8.52 -21.05
CA LEU A 547 19.49 7.07 -21.11
C LEU A 547 20.17 6.55 -19.83
N SER A 548 21.27 7.15 -19.41
CA SER A 548 22.06 6.71 -18.25
C SER A 548 21.23 6.68 -16.95
N SER A 549 20.52 7.77 -16.67
CA SER A 549 19.59 7.86 -15.54
C SER A 549 18.44 6.84 -15.63
N SER A 550 17.85 6.64 -16.81
CA SER A 550 16.78 5.63 -17.00
C SER A 550 17.28 4.22 -16.68
N LEU A 551 18.47 3.84 -17.16
CA LEU A 551 19.08 2.52 -16.91
C LEU A 551 19.41 2.32 -15.43
N THR A 552 19.95 3.35 -14.77
CA THR A 552 20.26 3.30 -13.33
C THR A 552 18.99 3.11 -12.50
N CYS A 553 17.90 3.79 -12.87
CA CYS A 553 16.61 3.66 -12.21
C CYS A 553 15.96 2.27 -12.44
N MET A 554 16.09 1.70 -13.65
CA MET A 554 15.68 0.32 -13.93
C MET A 554 16.44 -0.70 -13.08
N ARG A 555 17.75 -0.51 -12.90
CA ARG A 555 18.59 -1.35 -12.03
C ARG A 555 18.18 -1.21 -10.57
N LEU A 556 17.86 0.00 -10.10
CA LEU A 556 17.31 0.21 -8.76
C LEU A 556 16.02 -0.60 -8.55
N LEU A 557 15.12 -0.68 -9.54
CA LEU A 557 13.94 -1.54 -9.43
C LEU A 557 14.31 -3.02 -9.30
N GLN A 558 15.27 -3.50 -10.10
CA GLN A 558 15.75 -4.89 -10.01
C GLN A 558 16.38 -5.20 -8.64
N MET A 559 17.12 -4.24 -8.07
CA MET A 559 17.69 -4.35 -6.71
C MET A 559 16.60 -4.48 -5.64
N VAL A 560 15.52 -3.71 -5.75
CA VAL A 560 14.34 -3.82 -4.87
C VAL A 560 13.70 -5.20 -4.98
N MET A 561 13.55 -5.72 -6.20
CA MET A 561 12.92 -7.03 -6.44
C MET A 561 13.74 -8.20 -5.87
N GLN A 562 15.07 -8.14 -6.00
CA GLN A 562 15.95 -9.25 -5.64
C GLN A 562 16.64 -9.09 -4.28
N GLY A 563 16.66 -7.89 -3.69
CA GLY A 563 17.39 -7.61 -2.44
C GLY A 563 18.90 -7.82 -2.59
N LEU A 564 19.49 -7.21 -3.62
CA LEU A 564 20.91 -7.30 -3.97
C LEU A 564 21.41 -5.95 -4.52
N TRP A 565 22.69 -5.66 -4.36
CA TRP A 565 23.36 -4.53 -5.01
C TRP A 565 23.81 -4.89 -6.42
N PHE A 566 23.41 -4.11 -7.43
CA PHE A 566 23.70 -4.45 -8.84
C PHE A 566 25.19 -4.42 -9.19
N ASP A 567 25.97 -3.54 -8.55
CA ASP A 567 27.37 -3.25 -8.86
C ASP A 567 28.35 -4.05 -8.01
N LYS A 568 27.90 -4.54 -6.85
CA LYS A 568 28.71 -5.29 -5.89
C LYS A 568 28.41 -6.78 -5.91
N ASP A 569 27.15 -7.16 -5.98
CA ASP A 569 26.74 -8.56 -5.81
C ASP A 569 26.64 -9.27 -7.16
N SER A 570 27.06 -10.54 -7.20
CA SER A 570 26.81 -11.36 -8.38
C SER A 570 25.32 -11.67 -8.51
N SER A 571 24.78 -11.53 -9.73
CA SER A 571 23.41 -11.92 -10.04
C SER A 571 23.11 -13.40 -9.74
N LEU A 572 24.14 -14.24 -9.59
CA LEU A 572 24.01 -15.63 -9.14
C LEU A 572 23.38 -15.77 -7.74
N TRP A 573 23.46 -14.75 -6.89
CA TRP A 573 22.79 -14.73 -5.57
C TRP A 573 21.27 -14.65 -5.62
N MET A 574 20.68 -14.53 -6.82
CA MET A 574 19.24 -14.72 -7.03
C MET A 574 18.83 -16.20 -6.90
N LEU A 575 19.78 -17.13 -7.03
CA LEU A 575 19.52 -18.57 -6.88
C LEU A 575 19.54 -18.95 -5.38
N PRO A 576 18.44 -19.49 -4.81
CA PRO A 576 18.37 -19.86 -3.39
C PRO A 576 19.45 -20.84 -2.94
N CYS A 577 19.89 -21.74 -3.82
CA CYS A 577 20.90 -22.74 -3.52
C CYS A 577 22.33 -22.18 -3.54
N MET A 578 22.54 -20.92 -3.94
CA MET A 578 23.86 -20.32 -4.07
C MET A 578 24.55 -20.18 -2.71
N ASN A 579 25.83 -20.55 -2.67
CA ASN A 579 26.70 -20.37 -1.51
C ASN A 579 28.09 -19.90 -1.97
N ALA A 580 28.93 -19.50 -1.01
CA ALA A 580 30.25 -18.93 -1.31
C ALA A 580 31.14 -19.89 -2.13
N ASP A 581 31.09 -21.19 -1.82
CA ASP A 581 31.90 -22.22 -2.51
C ASP A 581 31.48 -22.37 -3.97
N LEU A 582 30.17 -22.50 -4.23
CA LEU A 582 29.60 -22.62 -5.57
C LEU A 582 29.87 -21.36 -6.39
N LEU A 583 29.69 -20.19 -5.79
CA LEU A 583 29.98 -18.91 -6.44
C LEU A 583 31.45 -18.82 -6.84
N SER A 584 32.37 -19.23 -5.97
CA SER A 584 33.81 -19.24 -6.26
C SER A 584 34.19 -20.21 -7.38
N SER A 585 33.50 -21.36 -7.46
CA SER A 585 33.71 -22.33 -8.54
C SER A 585 33.24 -21.77 -9.89
N LEU A 586 32.03 -21.19 -9.92
CA LEU A 586 31.45 -20.61 -11.12
C LEU A 586 32.23 -19.37 -11.61
N SER A 587 32.67 -18.51 -10.69
CA SER A 587 33.42 -17.30 -11.03
C SER A 587 34.81 -17.62 -11.60
N LYS A 588 35.49 -18.67 -11.09
CA LYS A 588 36.74 -19.19 -11.68
C LYS A 588 36.58 -19.62 -13.13
N GLN A 589 35.38 -20.02 -13.53
CA GLN A 589 35.06 -20.41 -14.90
C GLN A 589 34.49 -19.27 -15.75
N GLY A 590 34.53 -18.03 -15.25
CA GLY A 590 34.05 -16.84 -15.96
C GLY A 590 32.53 -16.67 -15.97
N ILE A 591 31.79 -17.43 -15.15
CA ILE A 591 30.33 -17.33 -15.07
C ILE A 591 29.97 -16.30 -13.99
N SER A 592 29.44 -15.17 -14.43
CA SER A 592 29.02 -14.05 -13.55
C SER A 592 27.51 -13.81 -13.54
N SER A 593 26.76 -14.43 -14.47
CA SER A 593 25.32 -14.23 -14.61
C SER A 593 24.48 -15.50 -14.67
N VAL A 594 23.23 -15.41 -14.18
CA VAL A 594 22.25 -16.49 -14.29
C VAL A 594 21.93 -16.76 -15.77
N GLN A 595 21.93 -15.74 -16.62
CA GLN A 595 21.72 -15.91 -18.05
C GLN A 595 22.81 -16.78 -18.69
N HIS A 596 24.07 -16.60 -18.31
CA HIS A 596 25.16 -17.47 -18.79
C HIS A 596 24.92 -18.93 -18.38
N LEU A 597 24.43 -19.18 -17.16
CA LEU A 597 24.07 -20.55 -16.73
C LEU A 597 22.93 -21.16 -17.55
N LEU A 598 21.93 -20.34 -17.94
CA LEU A 598 20.79 -20.80 -18.74
C LEU A 598 21.17 -21.15 -20.18
N ASP A 599 22.18 -20.46 -20.73
CA ASP A 599 22.66 -20.70 -22.10
C ASP A 599 23.60 -21.90 -22.21
N LEU A 600 24.13 -22.40 -21.08
CA LEU A 600 25.08 -23.51 -21.04
C LEU A 600 24.41 -24.89 -21.19
N PRO A 601 25.03 -25.84 -21.91
CA PRO A 601 24.55 -27.23 -21.97
C PRO A 601 24.56 -27.89 -20.58
N LYS A 602 23.54 -28.71 -20.28
CA LYS A 602 23.42 -29.40 -18.99
C LYS A 602 24.64 -30.24 -18.63
N ALA A 603 25.26 -30.91 -19.60
CA ALA A 603 26.46 -31.72 -19.40
C ALA A 603 27.66 -30.88 -18.93
N THR A 604 27.85 -29.69 -19.54
CA THR A 604 28.88 -28.75 -19.12
C THR A 604 28.59 -28.25 -17.71
N LEU A 605 27.33 -27.90 -17.42
CA LEU A 605 26.93 -27.49 -16.07
C LEU A 605 27.30 -28.56 -15.04
N GLN A 606 26.92 -29.82 -15.24
CA GLN A 606 27.26 -30.93 -14.34
C GLN A 606 28.76 -31.07 -14.06
N ALA A 607 29.60 -30.90 -15.09
CA ALA A 607 31.06 -30.93 -14.91
C ALA A 607 31.59 -29.76 -14.08
N MET A 608 30.93 -28.59 -14.13
CA MET A 608 31.37 -27.37 -13.44
C MET A 608 30.97 -27.32 -11.95
N ILE A 609 29.83 -27.91 -11.60
CA ILE A 609 29.25 -27.79 -10.24
C ILE A 609 29.89 -28.82 -9.27
N GLY A 610 30.71 -29.75 -9.79
CA GLY A 610 31.46 -30.70 -8.98
C GLY A 610 30.57 -31.61 -8.13
N SER A 611 30.75 -31.57 -6.80
CA SER A 611 30.03 -32.40 -5.83
C SER A 611 28.68 -31.80 -5.38
N PHE A 612 28.36 -30.57 -5.78
CA PHE A 612 27.12 -29.93 -5.37
C PHE A 612 25.91 -30.58 -6.07
N PRO A 613 24.76 -30.74 -5.38
CA PRO A 613 23.59 -31.38 -5.94
C PRO A 613 23.03 -30.60 -7.14
N ALA A 614 23.35 -31.07 -8.34
CA ALA A 614 22.91 -30.45 -9.60
C ALA A 614 21.37 -30.35 -9.69
N SER A 615 20.63 -31.27 -9.06
CA SER A 615 19.17 -31.22 -9.00
C SER A 615 18.62 -29.93 -8.39
N LYS A 616 19.25 -29.42 -7.32
CA LYS A 616 18.84 -28.16 -6.67
C LYS A 616 19.09 -26.96 -7.59
N LEU A 617 20.27 -26.92 -8.22
CA LEU A 617 20.60 -25.85 -9.16
C LEU A 617 19.66 -25.84 -10.38
N TYR A 618 19.33 -27.00 -10.94
CA TYR A 618 18.37 -27.08 -12.05
C TYR A 618 16.95 -26.70 -11.64
N GLN A 619 16.52 -27.03 -10.43
CA GLN A 619 15.23 -26.59 -9.88
C GLN A 619 15.19 -25.07 -9.78
N ASP A 620 16.24 -24.46 -9.23
CA ASP A 620 16.33 -23.00 -9.11
C ASP A 620 16.37 -22.31 -10.48
N LEU A 621 17.15 -22.84 -11.44
CA LEU A 621 17.24 -22.30 -12.81
C LEU A 621 15.91 -22.37 -13.56
N HIS A 622 15.05 -23.36 -13.28
CA HIS A 622 13.74 -23.49 -13.91
C HIS A 622 12.78 -22.33 -13.55
N HIS A 623 13.06 -21.59 -12.48
CA HIS A 623 12.29 -20.41 -12.12
C HIS A 623 12.53 -19.22 -13.07
N PHE A 624 13.69 -19.13 -13.72
CA PHE A 624 14.08 -17.97 -14.52
C PHE A 624 13.69 -18.11 -16.01
N PRO A 625 13.31 -17.01 -16.68
CA PRO A 625 12.87 -17.04 -18.07
C PRO A 625 14.04 -17.14 -19.07
N CYS A 626 13.86 -17.94 -20.12
CA CYS A 626 14.77 -17.94 -21.28
C CYS A 626 14.09 -17.24 -22.46
N ILE A 627 14.58 -16.05 -22.83
CA ILE A 627 13.97 -15.23 -23.89
C ILE A 627 14.88 -15.19 -25.12
N LYS A 628 14.31 -15.56 -26.26
CA LYS A 628 14.94 -15.40 -27.57
C LYS A 628 14.36 -14.17 -28.27
N THR A 629 15.24 -13.26 -28.66
CA THR A 629 14.90 -12.04 -29.38
C THR A 629 15.26 -12.19 -30.86
N LYS A 630 14.35 -11.78 -31.74
CA LYS A 630 14.58 -11.67 -33.18
C LYS A 630 14.21 -10.26 -33.62
N LEU A 631 15.12 -9.60 -34.33
CA LEU A 631 15.00 -8.21 -34.76
C LEU A 631 14.96 -8.14 -36.28
N LYS A 632 14.10 -7.29 -36.84
CA LYS A 632 14.05 -7.01 -38.27
C LYS A 632 13.78 -5.53 -38.54
N LEU A 633 14.60 -4.90 -39.36
CA LEU A 633 14.37 -3.53 -39.81
C LEU A 633 13.34 -3.50 -40.95
N GLN A 634 12.45 -2.53 -40.93
CA GLN A 634 11.51 -2.24 -42.02
C GLN A 634 11.58 -0.76 -42.40
N LYS A 635 11.77 -0.48 -43.69
CA LYS A 635 11.68 0.86 -44.27
C LYS A 635 10.22 1.15 -44.60
N LYS A 636 9.69 2.27 -44.12
CA LYS A 636 8.37 2.78 -44.49
C LYS A 636 8.55 3.95 -45.45
N ASP A 637 8.05 3.79 -46.66
CA ASP A 637 7.82 4.89 -47.60
C ASP A 637 6.36 5.30 -47.47
N ALA A 638 6.10 6.38 -46.71
CA ALA A 638 4.82 7.06 -46.69
C ALA A 638 5.09 8.57 -46.82
N ASP A 639 4.52 9.19 -47.85
CA ASP A 639 4.49 10.64 -48.11
C ASP A 639 5.81 11.40 -47.90
N GLY A 640 6.90 10.93 -48.52
CA GLY A 640 8.14 11.69 -48.67
C GLY A 640 9.08 11.72 -47.45
N THR A 641 8.68 11.15 -46.30
CA THR A 641 9.56 10.98 -45.12
C THR A 641 9.92 9.50 -44.95
N LYS A 642 11.19 9.16 -45.22
CA LYS A 642 11.73 7.81 -44.97
C LYS A 642 11.78 7.57 -43.46
N SER A 643 10.85 6.80 -42.92
CA SER A 643 10.89 6.37 -41.52
C SER A 643 11.35 4.91 -41.43
N LEU A 644 12.33 4.66 -40.55
CA LEU A 644 12.81 3.32 -40.25
C LEU A 644 12.06 2.80 -39.03
N SER A 645 11.58 1.57 -39.09
CA SER A 645 10.90 0.91 -37.96
C SER A 645 11.58 -0.41 -37.64
N LEU A 646 11.73 -0.70 -36.36
CA LEU A 646 12.34 -1.93 -35.84
C LEU A 646 11.24 -2.87 -35.36
N ASN A 647 11.06 -3.99 -36.04
CA ASN A 647 10.20 -5.08 -35.58
C ASN A 647 10.95 -6.00 -34.63
N ILE A 648 10.36 -6.20 -33.46
CA ILE A 648 10.93 -6.94 -32.35
C ILE A 648 10.01 -8.12 -32.05
N LYS A 649 10.52 -9.34 -32.22
CA LYS A 649 9.86 -10.58 -31.83
C LYS A 649 10.57 -11.17 -30.61
N LEU A 650 9.83 -11.31 -29.51
CA LEU A 650 10.27 -11.98 -28.29
C LEU A 650 9.56 -13.33 -28.17
N GLU A 651 10.30 -14.38 -27.83
CA GLU A 651 9.79 -15.74 -27.69
C GLU A 651 10.41 -16.42 -26.47
N ARG A 652 9.56 -16.90 -25.55
CA ARG A 652 9.99 -17.67 -24.38
C ARG A 652 10.27 -19.11 -24.79
N THR A 653 11.47 -19.61 -24.49
CA THR A 653 11.92 -20.94 -24.93
C THR A 653 11.85 -22.01 -23.85
N ASN A 654 11.71 -21.64 -22.57
CA ASN A 654 11.58 -22.60 -21.48
C ASN A 654 10.12 -23.07 -21.30
N SER A 655 9.93 -24.29 -20.78
CA SER A 655 8.62 -24.94 -20.61
C SER A 655 7.72 -24.35 -19.50
N ARG A 656 8.01 -23.12 -19.05
CA ARG A 656 7.36 -22.49 -17.92
C ARG A 656 6.07 -21.81 -18.36
N LYS A 657 4.92 -22.32 -17.87
CA LYS A 657 3.58 -21.78 -18.16
C LYS A 657 3.16 -20.56 -17.31
N SER A 658 3.98 -20.14 -16.35
CA SER A 658 3.65 -19.07 -15.40
C SER A 658 4.39 -17.79 -15.75
N SER A 659 3.67 -16.66 -15.80
CA SER A 659 4.18 -15.30 -15.98
C SER A 659 4.78 -14.68 -14.70
N ARG A 660 4.60 -15.33 -13.55
CA ARG A 660 4.99 -14.77 -12.25
C ARG A 660 6.51 -14.63 -12.15
N ALA A 661 7.01 -13.56 -11.56
CA ALA A 661 8.44 -13.41 -11.31
C ALA A 661 8.87 -14.25 -10.09
N PHE A 662 10.10 -14.75 -10.12
CA PHE A 662 10.74 -15.39 -8.97
C PHE A 662 11.50 -14.34 -8.14
N ILE A 663 10.84 -13.86 -7.10
CA ILE A 663 11.29 -12.74 -6.25
C ILE A 663 11.08 -13.11 -4.76
N PRO A 664 11.80 -14.10 -4.22
CA PRO A 664 11.54 -14.64 -2.89
C PRO A 664 11.76 -13.62 -1.75
N ARG A 665 12.50 -12.54 -2.01
CA ARG A 665 12.79 -11.47 -1.04
C ARG A 665 11.82 -10.29 -1.13
N PHE A 666 10.94 -10.26 -2.12
CA PHE A 666 9.94 -9.22 -2.28
C PHE A 666 8.58 -9.69 -1.71
N PRO A 667 7.85 -8.85 -0.96
CA PRO A 667 6.66 -9.30 -0.22
C PRO A 667 5.47 -9.66 -1.10
N LYS A 668 5.35 -9.09 -2.31
CA LYS A 668 4.18 -9.26 -3.18
C LYS A 668 4.46 -10.13 -4.40
N ILE A 669 3.39 -10.74 -4.90
CA ILE A 669 3.41 -11.44 -6.18
C ILE A 669 3.42 -10.40 -7.29
N LYS A 670 4.29 -10.60 -8.28
CA LYS A 670 4.42 -9.74 -9.44
C LYS A 670 4.62 -10.57 -10.70
N ASP A 671 4.01 -10.17 -11.81
CA ASP A 671 4.31 -10.73 -13.14
C ASP A 671 5.56 -10.08 -13.75
N GLU A 672 6.27 -10.87 -14.54
CA GLU A 672 7.45 -10.46 -15.28
C GLU A 672 7.07 -9.43 -16.35
N ALA A 673 7.74 -8.29 -16.36
CA ALA A 673 7.70 -7.36 -17.47
C ALA A 673 9.12 -6.99 -17.91
N TRP A 674 9.19 -6.39 -19.10
CA TRP A 674 10.44 -6.04 -19.76
C TRP A 674 10.34 -4.63 -20.33
N TRP A 675 11.46 -3.92 -20.32
CA TRP A 675 11.61 -2.68 -21.08
C TRP A 675 12.39 -2.96 -22.36
N LEU A 676 11.86 -2.42 -23.45
CA LEU A 676 12.57 -2.25 -24.71
C LEU A 676 13.05 -0.81 -24.74
N VAL A 677 14.35 -0.62 -24.62
CA VAL A 677 15.02 0.67 -24.53
C VAL A 677 15.80 0.88 -25.82
N LEU A 678 15.45 1.90 -26.58
CA LEU A 678 16.17 2.30 -27.78
C LEU A 678 16.88 3.62 -27.49
N GLY A 679 18.20 3.61 -27.59
CA GLY A 679 19.01 4.81 -27.32
C GLY A 679 20.41 4.70 -27.90
N ASN A 680 21.15 5.80 -27.79
CA ASN A 680 22.53 5.88 -28.24
C ASN A 680 23.47 5.88 -27.04
N THR A 681 24.29 4.84 -26.92
CA THR A 681 25.21 4.70 -25.78
C THR A 681 26.38 5.69 -25.82
N SER A 682 26.69 6.27 -26.98
CA SER A 682 27.76 7.25 -27.13
C SER A 682 27.32 8.65 -26.70
N THR A 683 26.07 9.03 -26.99
CA THR A 683 25.51 10.34 -26.61
C THR A 683 24.71 10.31 -25.30
N SER A 684 24.45 9.13 -24.74
CA SER A 684 23.57 8.94 -23.57
C SER A 684 22.13 9.43 -23.80
N GLU A 685 21.69 9.45 -25.05
CA GLU A 685 20.35 9.91 -25.43
C GLU A 685 19.40 8.72 -25.57
N LEU A 686 18.22 8.83 -24.96
CA LEU A 686 17.14 7.86 -25.09
C LEU A 686 16.18 8.29 -26.21
N TYR A 687 15.97 7.42 -27.19
CA TYR A 687 15.08 7.69 -28.32
C TYR A 687 13.65 7.17 -28.10
N ALA A 688 13.51 5.98 -27.53
CA ALA A 688 12.21 5.40 -27.25
C ALA A 688 12.27 4.36 -26.13
N LEU A 689 11.22 4.33 -25.31
CA LEU A 689 11.02 3.35 -24.25
C LEU A 689 9.67 2.67 -24.44
N LYS A 690 9.64 1.34 -24.37
CA LYS A 690 8.39 0.58 -24.37
C LYS A 690 8.42 -0.52 -23.33
N ARG A 691 7.47 -0.48 -22.39
CA ARG A 691 7.24 -1.57 -21.44
C ARG A 691 6.36 -2.65 -22.07
N VAL A 692 6.73 -3.91 -21.89
CA VAL A 692 6.03 -5.07 -22.46
C VAL A 692 5.91 -6.20 -21.45
N SER A 693 4.78 -6.91 -21.50
CA SER A 693 4.54 -8.16 -20.77
C SER A 693 4.01 -9.20 -21.76
N PHE A 694 4.43 -10.46 -21.60
CA PHE A 694 4.00 -11.55 -22.47
C PHE A 694 4.21 -12.92 -21.80
N SER A 695 3.33 -13.87 -22.12
CA SER A 695 3.44 -15.27 -21.67
C SER A 695 4.41 -16.06 -22.56
N ASP A 696 4.03 -16.33 -23.81
CA ASP A 696 4.81 -17.17 -24.72
C ASP A 696 5.56 -16.37 -25.79
N ARG A 697 4.85 -15.49 -26.51
CA ARG A 697 5.40 -14.74 -27.64
C ARG A 697 4.81 -13.34 -27.70
N LEU A 698 5.66 -12.38 -28.07
CA LEU A 698 5.26 -11.01 -28.40
C LEU A 698 5.87 -10.59 -29.73
N VAL A 699 5.10 -9.85 -30.52
CA VAL A 699 5.60 -9.10 -31.68
C VAL A 699 5.21 -7.65 -31.48
N THR A 700 6.20 -6.76 -31.52
CA THR A 700 6.01 -5.31 -31.36
C THR A 700 6.91 -4.57 -32.33
N ARG A 701 6.64 -3.29 -32.52
CA ARG A 701 7.46 -2.36 -33.30
C ARG A 701 7.90 -1.17 -32.46
N MET A 702 9.04 -0.58 -32.82
CA MET A 702 9.52 0.71 -32.33
C MET A 702 9.98 1.54 -33.53
N ASP A 703 9.59 2.80 -33.58
CA ASP A 703 9.97 3.72 -34.65
C ASP A 703 11.31 4.36 -34.32
N LEU A 704 12.18 4.47 -35.32
CA LEU A 704 13.49 5.13 -35.21
C LEU A 704 13.34 6.61 -35.59
N PRO A 705 14.07 7.53 -34.92
CA PRO A 705 14.08 8.95 -35.25
C PRO A 705 14.29 9.24 -36.76
N SER A 706 13.70 10.32 -37.28
CA SER A 706 13.77 10.69 -38.69
C SER A 706 15.07 11.39 -39.11
N SER A 707 15.86 11.90 -38.16
CA SER A 707 17.19 12.53 -38.36
C SER A 707 18.33 11.53 -38.61
N PHE A 708 18.00 10.29 -38.98
CA PHE A 708 18.91 9.13 -39.12
C PHE A 708 19.94 9.28 -40.25
N THR A 709 21.07 9.94 -39.99
CA THR A 709 22.25 9.92 -40.88
C THR A 709 23.41 9.05 -40.37
N THR A 710 23.42 8.68 -39.09
CA THR A 710 24.45 7.80 -38.51
C THR A 710 23.82 6.80 -37.54
N VAL A 711 23.83 5.51 -37.89
CA VAL A 711 23.42 4.39 -37.00
C VAL A 711 24.42 4.19 -35.85
N GLN A 712 25.47 5.02 -35.80
CA GLN A 712 26.65 4.81 -34.97
C GLN A 712 26.34 4.94 -33.48
N GLY A 713 26.53 3.85 -32.72
CA GLY A 713 26.29 3.80 -31.28
C GLY A 713 24.84 3.54 -30.86
N THR A 714 23.91 3.32 -31.80
CA THR A 714 22.50 3.03 -31.48
C THR A 714 22.32 1.57 -31.08
N LYS A 715 21.69 1.34 -29.92
CA LYS A 715 21.42 0.01 -29.39
C LYS A 715 19.95 -0.14 -29.00
N LEU A 716 19.44 -1.36 -29.20
CA LEU A 716 18.24 -1.83 -28.52
C LEU A 716 18.65 -2.64 -27.29
N MET A 717 18.15 -2.26 -26.12
CA MET A 717 18.37 -2.97 -24.87
C MET A 717 17.06 -3.60 -24.41
N LEU A 718 17.09 -4.90 -24.13
CA LEU A 718 16.01 -5.62 -23.47
C LEU A 718 16.37 -5.78 -21.99
N ILE A 719 15.59 -5.17 -21.11
CA ILE A 719 15.89 -5.09 -19.68
C ILE A 719 14.72 -5.69 -18.89
N SER A 720 15.01 -6.58 -17.95
CA SER A 720 13.99 -7.13 -17.04
C SER A 720 13.60 -6.11 -15.99
N ASP A 721 12.34 -6.09 -15.56
CA ASP A 721 11.93 -5.31 -14.39
C ASP A 721 12.13 -6.04 -13.04
N CYS A 722 12.53 -7.32 -13.08
CA CYS A 722 12.64 -8.17 -11.89
C CYS A 722 14.04 -8.75 -11.67
N TYR A 723 14.83 -8.98 -12.72
CA TYR A 723 16.04 -9.80 -12.62
C TYR A 723 17.31 -9.02 -12.98
N LEU A 724 18.30 -9.07 -12.09
CA LEU A 724 19.63 -8.51 -12.32
C LEU A 724 20.41 -9.36 -13.33
N GLY A 725 21.10 -8.72 -14.27
CA GLY A 725 21.96 -9.42 -15.24
C GLY A 725 21.23 -10.14 -16.38
N PHE A 726 19.93 -9.85 -16.58
CA PHE A 726 19.14 -10.31 -17.73
C PHE A 726 19.08 -9.27 -18.87
N GLU A 727 19.95 -8.27 -18.82
CA GLU A 727 20.07 -7.22 -19.83
C GLU A 727 20.66 -7.82 -21.12
N LYS A 728 19.98 -7.61 -22.25
CA LYS A 728 20.50 -7.99 -23.58
C LYS A 728 20.60 -6.75 -24.44
N GLU A 729 21.78 -6.49 -24.98
CA GLU A 729 22.03 -5.38 -25.90
C GLU A 729 22.16 -5.89 -27.33
N TYR A 730 21.60 -5.14 -28.27
CA TYR A 730 21.68 -5.41 -29.70
C TYR A 730 22.13 -4.15 -30.45
N CYS A 731 23.30 -4.20 -31.08
CA CYS A 731 23.82 -3.12 -31.92
C CYS A 731 23.01 -3.03 -33.21
N ILE A 732 22.34 -1.90 -33.44
CA ILE A 732 21.50 -1.74 -34.64
C ILE A 732 22.35 -1.72 -35.91
N GLU A 733 23.58 -1.20 -35.86
CA GLU A 733 24.54 -1.20 -36.98
C GLU A 733 24.80 -2.60 -37.54
N GLU A 734 24.98 -3.58 -36.67
CA GLU A 734 25.25 -4.97 -37.06
C GLU A 734 24.03 -5.62 -37.69
N ILE A 735 22.84 -5.23 -37.25
CA ILE A 735 21.57 -5.70 -37.81
C ILE A 735 21.37 -5.11 -39.22
N VAL A 736 21.69 -3.83 -39.42
CA VAL A 736 21.64 -3.22 -40.77
C VAL A 736 22.59 -3.94 -41.71
N LYS A 737 23.86 -4.13 -41.30
CA LYS A 737 24.88 -4.81 -42.13
C LYS A 737 24.50 -6.26 -42.45
N SER A 738 23.98 -7.01 -41.47
CA SER A 738 23.58 -8.41 -41.68
C SER A 738 22.36 -8.53 -42.60
N GLN A 739 21.39 -7.61 -42.52
CA GLN A 739 20.24 -7.60 -43.42
C GLN A 739 20.62 -7.18 -44.84
N GLU A 740 21.52 -6.21 -45.01
CA GLU A 740 22.05 -5.84 -46.33
C GLU A 740 22.76 -7.03 -47.00
N MET A 741 23.56 -7.80 -46.23
CA MET A 741 24.19 -9.04 -46.71
C MET A 741 23.18 -10.16 -47.05
N GLU A 742 22.07 -10.30 -46.33
CA GLU A 742 21.02 -11.27 -46.65
C GLU A 742 20.17 -10.88 -47.87
N THR A 743 20.04 -9.58 -48.18
CA THR A 743 19.23 -9.08 -49.31
C THR A 743 19.96 -9.05 -50.65
N GLY A 744 21.27 -9.31 -50.70
CA GLY A 744 22.02 -9.47 -51.96
C GLY A 744 21.98 -8.23 -52.85
N ILE A 745 22.42 -7.09 -52.33
CA ILE A 745 22.89 -5.94 -53.13
C ILE A 745 24.34 -5.66 -52.75
#